data_AF-A0A8T5J5H5-F1
#
_entry.id   AF-A0A8T5J5H5-F1
#
_cell.length_a   1.000
_cell.length_b   1.000
_cell.length_c   1.000
_cell.angle_alpha   90.00
_cell.angle_beta   90.00
_cell.angle_gamma   90.00
#
_symmetry.space_group_name_H-M   'P 1'
#
loop_
_entity.id
_entity.type
_entity.pdbx_description
1 polymer ?
#
loop_
_entity_poly.entity_id
_entity_poly.type
_entity_poly.pdbx_seq_one_letter_code
_entity_poly.pdbx_strand_id
1 'polypeptide(L)'
;IFSIPFDINPQDSLGNYSLQFEYEGNRLMKGNVDSQSVWVVSRTFVNVISADSNVRESGDRWGFTAQVTDDNKTATIRDSGGRELSGPNTPNGGLVDVIYEGLDFEGVLHRQVVATLAPNAGLISLPEPQTDDSHLCFYDGNGDGIPDRDSNGNGQLDDSEAIGCLKANVSPLNPQLLRDDPDSFLPDGFGPVSVYLRFRETLPNEGCEVLEVQYLSMQGKWDPCVDQIGNDHFRVQMAYNANGFSLIGRTSLDVDDQIVYTSEIDPLTGEIVPKPMIVTGQLTDELDTNLTFRNIRVNYEMVNSPAGPVACYNGITDINGMYAITCPLSDVMAGKARVTVSYSAWDNNDAYRYQNKTVQTEFDVFSNSTLQIAEVGPFKSNVETYVAPNNGTAFPVLYLKESFHIDAILTQSNGQYVGGKCLNIYLDPQKNVRPLASINTRESDGMVEWFSGDPSQNPGLKGVETTGGELEGFRLLRVAFEPDLNIPGGCDKDTSNVLNGSHMDIVVLVRSKVDLQVKTTWSFVNNNGLDTDDNVNGEIALLRDRLDLAVENEEIYFVRQYWDSDNMEWVVEGRNESYTNEQGIASFDWAFAGKTCAGESCVGDWKITAYYPGSTFFAESSDDENISHEIHWKKATVTDQSEGIFTPSTIMAIVIVLLGAAIAGVMYYQRVVARRQVEALRGILTDTMLQLQAANEYIAIIFDCYKQLVKHFRRHGFMKKVYETTREFESAVRGAFHMVPADQLDSFIAIFEEARYSDHEIGPSHRDRAIETLNAITQSLSIALGDGGMVTRGDQHEAKLYGGLTKAGEFVAADGTVKQAGVDDNADASDFKI
;
A
#
# COMPACT_ATOMS: atom_id res chain seq x y z
N ILE A 1 83.16 31.04 -51.28
CA ILE A 1 82.25 31.61 -50.28
C ILE A 1 83.13 32.38 -49.30
N PHE A 2 83.05 33.71 -49.32
CA PHE A 2 83.75 34.58 -48.37
C PHE A 2 82.72 34.91 -47.27
N SER A 3 83.03 34.60 -46.01
CA SER A 3 82.15 34.89 -44.87
C SER A 3 82.75 36.04 -44.06
N ILE A 4 82.04 37.14 -43.95
CA ILE A 4 82.41 38.26 -43.10
C ILE A 4 81.66 38.09 -41.78
N PRO A 5 82.35 37.98 -40.63
CA PRO A 5 81.67 37.98 -39.34
C PRO A 5 81.03 39.35 -39.12
N PHE A 6 79.73 39.36 -38.87
CA PHE A 6 78.95 40.54 -38.51
C PHE A 6 78.45 40.35 -37.08
N ASP A 7 79.12 41.00 -36.13
CA ASP A 7 78.78 40.93 -34.70
C ASP A 7 77.92 42.14 -34.31
N ILE A 8 76.70 41.87 -33.86
CA ILE A 8 75.75 42.87 -33.36
C ILE A 8 75.83 42.88 -31.82
N ASN A 9 76.01 44.05 -31.22
CA ASN A 9 76.01 44.18 -29.76
C ASN A 9 74.59 44.49 -29.24
N PRO A 10 74.25 44.07 -28.00
CA PRO A 10 72.96 44.41 -27.38
C PRO A 10 72.69 45.91 -27.20
N GLN A 11 73.71 46.76 -27.34
CA GLN A 11 73.58 48.22 -27.26
C GLN A 11 73.29 48.87 -28.62
N ASP A 12 73.40 48.12 -29.71
CA ASP A 12 73.09 48.62 -31.04
C ASP A 12 71.57 48.87 -31.17
N SER A 13 71.21 49.90 -31.93
CA SER A 13 69.82 50.24 -32.21
C SER A 13 69.16 49.21 -33.13
N LEU A 14 67.85 48.99 -33.00
CA LEU A 14 67.11 48.22 -33.99
C LEU A 14 66.89 49.08 -35.24
N GLY A 15 66.83 48.45 -36.42
CA GLY A 15 66.49 49.13 -37.67
C GLY A 15 67.36 48.75 -38.86
N ASN A 16 67.37 49.61 -39.88
CA ASN A 16 68.08 49.40 -41.14
C ASN A 16 69.54 49.85 -41.04
N TYR A 17 70.46 48.93 -41.27
CA TYR A 17 71.90 49.13 -41.38
C TYR A 17 72.34 48.99 -42.83
N SER A 18 73.43 49.66 -43.21
CA SER A 18 74.06 49.48 -44.52
C SER A 18 75.46 48.92 -44.35
N LEU A 19 75.69 47.72 -44.89
CA LEU A 19 77.00 47.09 -45.00
C LEU A 19 77.63 47.50 -46.31
N GLN A 20 78.71 48.29 -46.25
CA GLN A 20 79.49 48.66 -47.41
C GLN A 20 80.70 47.75 -47.55
N PHE A 21 80.80 47.06 -48.69
CA PHE A 21 81.93 46.22 -49.05
C PHE A 21 82.80 46.97 -50.05
N GLU A 22 84.04 47.24 -49.67
CA GLU A 22 85.02 47.90 -50.52
C GLU A 22 86.15 46.94 -50.89
N TYR A 23 86.39 46.83 -52.20
CA TYR A 23 87.58 46.21 -52.75
C TYR A 23 88.45 47.32 -53.35
N GLU A 24 89.60 47.61 -52.74
CA GLU A 24 90.50 48.70 -53.20
C GLU A 24 91.15 48.44 -54.57
N GLY A 25 91.05 47.21 -55.11
CA GLY A 25 91.67 46.81 -56.37
C GLY A 25 93.07 46.23 -56.21
N ASN A 26 93.64 45.73 -57.31
CA ASN A 26 95.06 45.34 -57.38
C ASN A 26 95.63 45.61 -58.79
N ARG A 27 96.88 45.22 -59.06
CA ARG A 27 97.53 45.45 -60.37
C ARG A 27 96.80 44.83 -61.58
N LEU A 28 95.88 43.89 -61.37
CA LEU A 28 95.14 43.18 -62.41
C LEU A 28 93.63 43.48 -62.41
N MET A 29 93.05 44.01 -61.33
CA MET A 29 91.61 44.27 -61.19
C MET A 29 91.33 45.68 -60.63
N LYS A 30 90.32 46.36 -61.18
CA LYS A 30 89.85 47.66 -60.65
C LYS A 30 89.14 47.45 -59.31
N GLY A 31 89.33 48.41 -58.40
CA GLY A 31 88.55 48.46 -57.17
C GLY A 31 87.06 48.66 -57.45
N ASN A 32 86.23 48.16 -56.55
CA ASN A 32 84.77 48.30 -56.61
C ASN A 32 84.20 48.44 -55.19
N VAL A 33 83.08 49.14 -55.09
CA VAL A 33 82.32 49.28 -53.83
C VAL A 33 80.91 48.79 -54.09
N ASP A 34 80.40 47.98 -53.18
CA ASP A 34 79.01 47.55 -53.17
C ASP A 34 78.42 47.77 -51.78
N SER A 35 77.11 47.98 -51.69
CA SER A 35 76.42 48.23 -50.42
C SER A 35 75.19 47.34 -50.31
N GLN A 36 75.08 46.63 -49.19
CA GLN A 36 73.94 45.78 -48.87
C GLN A 36 73.23 46.31 -47.62
N SER A 37 71.93 46.55 -47.72
CA SER A 37 71.11 46.84 -46.54
C SER A 37 70.88 45.58 -45.71
N VAL A 38 71.00 45.70 -44.39
CA VAL A 38 70.75 44.64 -43.42
C VAL A 38 69.84 45.20 -42.34
N TRP A 39 68.78 44.48 -42.00
CA TRP A 39 67.91 44.86 -40.89
C TRP A 39 68.33 44.12 -39.62
N VAL A 40 68.50 44.87 -38.54
CA VAL A 40 68.68 44.33 -37.20
C VAL A 40 67.34 44.49 -36.48
N VAL A 41 66.67 43.36 -36.26
CA VAL A 41 65.40 43.29 -35.56
C VAL A 41 65.57 42.53 -34.26
N SER A 42 64.70 42.85 -33.31
CA SER A 42 64.56 42.11 -32.06
C SER A 42 63.53 41.01 -32.26
N ARG A 43 63.54 39.96 -31.44
CA ARG A 43 62.48 38.95 -31.50
C ARG A 43 61.41 39.24 -30.46
N THR A 44 60.23 39.60 -30.92
CA THR A 44 59.06 39.70 -30.04
C THR A 44 58.61 38.31 -29.55
N PHE A 45 58.44 38.15 -28.25
CA PHE A 45 57.93 36.95 -27.59
C PHE A 45 56.54 37.20 -27.00
N VAL A 46 55.59 36.32 -27.33
CA VAL A 46 54.25 36.33 -26.75
C VAL A 46 54.15 35.19 -25.73
N ASN A 47 53.68 35.49 -24.52
CA ASN A 47 53.52 34.50 -23.45
C ASN A 47 52.19 34.68 -22.73
N VAL A 48 51.45 33.60 -22.49
CA VAL A 48 50.19 33.65 -21.73
C VAL A 48 50.50 33.58 -20.24
N ILE A 49 50.12 34.60 -19.48
CA ILE A 49 50.30 34.67 -18.02
C ILE A 49 49.19 33.88 -17.32
N SER A 50 47.95 34.13 -17.72
CA SER A 50 46.76 33.49 -17.15
C SER A 50 45.63 33.44 -18.17
N ALA A 51 44.80 32.41 -18.08
CA ALA A 51 43.54 32.30 -18.80
C ALA A 51 42.47 31.81 -17.82
N ASP A 52 41.22 32.18 -18.05
CA ASP A 52 40.13 31.71 -17.21
C ASP A 52 39.84 30.21 -17.45
N SER A 53 39.02 29.58 -16.60
CA SER A 53 38.61 28.17 -16.74
C SER A 53 38.15 27.76 -18.15
N ASN A 54 38.49 26.54 -18.53
CA ASN A 54 38.24 25.96 -19.85
C ASN A 54 36.79 25.53 -20.09
N VAL A 55 35.90 25.60 -19.10
CA VAL A 55 34.46 25.34 -19.24
C VAL A 55 33.72 26.66 -19.08
N ARG A 56 32.86 26.98 -20.04
CA ARG A 56 32.00 28.16 -20.08
C ARG A 56 30.56 27.77 -20.31
N GLU A 57 29.63 28.47 -19.69
CA GLU A 57 28.20 28.38 -19.95
C GLU A 57 27.69 29.65 -20.65
N SER A 58 26.47 29.61 -21.18
CA SER A 58 25.80 30.80 -21.72
C SER A 58 25.73 31.90 -20.66
N GLY A 59 26.18 33.11 -21.01
CA GLY A 59 26.28 34.26 -20.11
C GLY A 59 27.63 34.41 -19.42
N ASP A 60 28.50 33.39 -19.47
CA ASP A 60 29.85 33.51 -18.95
C ASP A 60 30.73 34.37 -19.85
N ARG A 61 31.79 34.93 -19.27
CA ARG A 61 32.88 35.57 -20.00
C ARG A 61 34.07 34.65 -19.99
N TRP A 62 34.86 34.67 -21.05
CA TRP A 62 36.18 34.07 -21.07
C TRP A 62 37.22 35.12 -21.41
N GLY A 63 38.24 35.25 -20.56
CA GLY A 63 39.33 36.17 -20.72
C GLY A 63 40.69 35.51 -20.55
N PHE A 64 41.72 36.25 -20.97
CA PHE A 64 43.12 35.90 -20.76
C PHE A 64 43.94 37.18 -20.55
N THR A 65 45.11 36.99 -19.95
CA THR A 65 46.17 37.99 -19.86
C THR A 65 47.43 37.39 -20.44
N ALA A 66 48.02 38.06 -21.43
CA ALA A 66 49.29 37.68 -22.02
C ALA A 66 50.29 38.84 -21.99
N GLN A 67 51.56 38.50 -22.04
CA GLN A 67 52.68 39.41 -22.08
C GLN A 67 53.35 39.36 -23.45
N VAL A 68 53.69 40.52 -23.97
CA VAL A 68 54.42 40.75 -25.21
C VAL A 68 55.71 41.48 -24.85
N THR A 69 56.83 40.77 -24.94
CA THR A 69 58.15 41.29 -24.61
C THR A 69 59.10 41.18 -25.79
N ASP A 70 60.11 42.01 -25.77
CA ASP A 70 61.30 41.86 -26.61
C ASP A 70 62.21 40.72 -26.08
N ASP A 71 63.07 40.12 -26.92
CA ASP A 71 63.96 38.96 -26.63
C ASP A 71 65.20 39.26 -25.77
N ASN A 72 65.12 40.32 -24.96
CA ASN A 72 66.23 40.81 -24.14
C ASN A 72 67.52 41.06 -24.95
N LYS A 73 67.41 41.21 -26.28
CA LYS A 73 68.51 41.37 -27.24
C LYS A 73 69.53 40.25 -27.18
N THR A 74 69.07 39.02 -26.89
CA THR A 74 69.94 37.84 -26.81
C THR A 74 69.88 37.06 -28.13
N ALA A 75 70.94 37.16 -28.94
CA ALA A 75 70.95 36.65 -30.33
C ALA A 75 70.61 35.15 -30.51
N THR A 76 70.74 34.33 -29.46
CA THR A 76 70.58 32.87 -29.54
C THR A 76 69.62 32.27 -28.50
N ILE A 77 69.14 33.05 -27.53
CA ILE A 77 68.29 32.55 -26.45
C ILE A 77 66.91 33.17 -26.64
N ARG A 78 65.87 32.34 -26.58
CA ARG A 78 64.49 32.83 -26.52
C ARG A 78 64.16 32.99 -25.05
N ASP A 79 64.09 34.23 -24.58
CA ASP A 79 63.66 34.53 -23.23
C ASP A 79 62.61 35.64 -23.21
N SER A 80 61.78 35.62 -22.17
CA SER A 80 60.75 36.62 -21.93
C SER A 80 61.26 37.77 -21.04
N GLY A 81 62.58 37.89 -20.86
CA GLY A 81 63.21 38.79 -19.89
C GLY A 81 63.50 40.19 -20.43
N GLY A 82 63.15 40.46 -21.69
CA GLY A 82 63.41 41.74 -22.32
C GLY A 82 62.37 42.81 -21.99
N ARG A 83 62.46 43.92 -22.72
CA ARG A 83 61.63 45.10 -22.49
C ARG A 83 60.18 44.83 -22.90
N GLU A 84 59.26 45.26 -22.06
CA GLU A 84 57.82 45.24 -22.34
C GLU A 84 57.47 46.19 -23.49
N LEU A 85 56.76 45.66 -24.50
CA LEU A 85 56.29 46.44 -25.65
C LEU A 85 55.04 47.26 -25.26
N SER A 86 54.91 48.48 -25.75
CA SER A 86 53.78 49.36 -25.46
C SER A 86 53.40 50.20 -26.68
N GLY A 87 52.10 50.18 -27.00
CA GLY A 87 51.50 50.89 -28.12
C GLY A 87 51.41 50.05 -29.41
N PRO A 88 50.69 50.58 -30.42
CA PRO A 88 50.40 49.86 -31.66
C PRO A 88 51.53 49.90 -32.71
N ASN A 89 52.51 50.80 -32.54
CA ASN A 89 53.50 51.11 -33.57
C ASN A 89 54.93 50.72 -33.15
N THR A 90 55.72 50.28 -34.12
CA THR A 90 57.15 50.02 -33.97
C THR A 90 57.97 51.29 -33.74
N PRO A 91 59.15 51.19 -33.10
CA PRO A 91 59.84 49.99 -32.61
C PRO A 91 59.54 49.64 -31.14
N ASN A 92 58.66 50.38 -30.47
CA ASN A 92 58.38 50.16 -29.03
C ASN A 92 57.09 49.37 -28.78
N GLY A 93 56.40 48.90 -29.84
CA GLY A 93 55.06 48.33 -29.78
C GLY A 93 54.76 47.46 -31.00
N GLY A 94 53.52 47.00 -31.12
CA GLY A 94 53.03 46.20 -32.24
C GLY A 94 51.60 45.73 -32.00
N LEU A 95 51.01 45.01 -32.96
CA LEU A 95 49.63 44.51 -32.84
C LEU A 95 49.62 43.00 -32.66
N VAL A 96 48.68 42.51 -31.84
CA VAL A 96 48.42 41.08 -31.67
C VAL A 96 46.98 40.79 -32.08
N ASP A 97 46.81 39.88 -33.03
CA ASP A 97 45.50 39.34 -33.36
C ASP A 97 45.13 38.21 -32.39
N VAL A 98 43.90 38.28 -31.89
CA VAL A 98 43.27 37.22 -31.12
C VAL A 98 42.29 36.50 -32.02
N ILE A 99 42.57 35.22 -32.30
CA ILE A 99 41.80 34.41 -33.24
C ILE A 99 41.19 33.24 -32.48
N TYR A 100 39.88 33.09 -32.57
CA TYR A 100 39.19 31.93 -32.01
C TYR A 100 39.00 30.91 -33.12
N GLU A 101 39.32 29.66 -32.82
CA GLU A 101 39.09 28.50 -33.68
C GLU A 101 38.16 27.54 -32.94
N GLY A 102 36.90 27.46 -33.38
CA GLY A 102 35.93 26.51 -32.84
C GLY A 102 35.72 25.33 -33.78
N LEU A 103 35.17 24.24 -33.22
CA LEU A 103 34.83 23.03 -33.96
C LEU A 103 33.31 22.88 -34.00
N ASP A 104 32.73 22.75 -35.19
CA ASP A 104 31.30 22.49 -35.36
C ASP A 104 30.94 21.00 -35.20
N PHE A 105 29.65 20.66 -35.31
CA PHE A 105 29.13 19.31 -35.06
C PHE A 105 29.53 18.31 -36.16
N GLU A 106 29.86 18.78 -37.35
CA GLU A 106 30.37 17.96 -38.46
C GLU A 106 31.90 17.76 -38.38
N GLY A 107 32.56 18.44 -37.45
CA GLY A 107 34.00 18.38 -37.23
C GLY A 107 34.80 19.34 -38.11
N VAL A 108 34.15 20.38 -38.65
CA VAL A 108 34.77 21.45 -39.42
C VAL A 108 35.21 22.56 -38.46
N LEU A 109 36.42 23.08 -38.69
CA LEU A 109 36.99 24.17 -37.91
C LEU A 109 36.56 25.51 -38.49
N HIS A 110 36.06 26.40 -37.64
CA HIS A 110 35.67 27.76 -37.99
C HIS A 110 36.54 28.76 -37.23
N ARG A 111 37.00 29.81 -37.91
CA ARG A 111 37.94 30.77 -37.34
C ARG A 111 37.49 32.19 -37.54
N GLN A 112 37.59 32.98 -36.48
CA GLN A 112 37.24 34.38 -36.49
C GLN A 112 38.30 35.19 -35.73
N VAL A 113 38.69 36.34 -36.30
CA VAL A 113 39.53 37.31 -35.58
C VAL A 113 38.61 38.09 -34.64
N VAL A 114 38.71 37.81 -33.35
CA VAL A 114 37.80 38.35 -32.33
C VAL A 114 38.26 39.71 -31.82
N ALA A 115 39.57 39.98 -31.81
CA ALA A 115 40.12 41.27 -31.41
C ALA A 115 41.50 41.51 -32.03
N THR A 116 41.86 42.78 -32.22
CA THR A 116 43.23 43.20 -32.51
C THR A 116 43.69 44.12 -31.37
N LEU A 117 44.72 43.70 -30.65
CA LEU A 117 45.15 44.31 -29.40
C LEU A 117 46.52 44.98 -29.56
N ALA A 118 46.68 46.15 -28.95
CA ALA A 118 47.97 46.79 -28.76
C ALA A 118 48.43 46.53 -27.31
N PRO A 119 49.68 46.11 -27.08
CA PRO A 119 50.21 45.90 -25.74
C PRO A 119 50.30 47.24 -24.98
N ASN A 120 50.02 47.21 -23.68
CA ASN A 120 50.18 48.35 -22.78
C ASN A 120 51.11 47.94 -21.64
N ALA A 121 52.34 48.49 -21.63
CA ALA A 121 53.41 48.03 -20.75
C ALA A 121 53.57 46.49 -20.80
N GLY A 122 53.60 45.95 -22.01
CA GLY A 122 53.78 44.53 -22.30
C GLY A 122 52.53 43.68 -22.15
N LEU A 123 51.47 44.16 -21.49
CA LEU A 123 50.28 43.35 -21.24
C LEU A 123 49.23 43.52 -22.34
N ILE A 124 48.60 42.40 -22.72
CA ILE A 124 47.40 42.35 -23.55
C ILE A 124 46.32 41.53 -22.84
N SER A 125 45.08 41.99 -22.95
CA SER A 125 43.88 41.30 -22.49
C SER A 125 42.70 41.70 -23.38
N LEU A 126 41.64 40.91 -23.36
CA LEU A 126 40.42 41.28 -24.09
C LEU A 126 39.81 42.57 -23.53
N PRO A 127 39.17 43.40 -24.38
CA PRO A 127 38.45 44.59 -23.93
C PRO A 127 37.35 44.22 -22.94
N GLU A 128 37.25 44.98 -21.84
CA GLU A 128 36.20 44.77 -20.86
C GLU A 128 34.85 45.26 -21.40
N PRO A 129 33.76 44.49 -21.23
CA PRO A 129 32.44 44.88 -21.67
C PRO A 129 31.90 46.05 -20.84
N GLN A 130 31.47 47.08 -21.56
CA GLN A 130 30.88 48.31 -21.01
C GLN A 130 29.34 48.25 -21.12
N THR A 131 28.62 48.99 -20.27
CA THR A 131 27.15 49.00 -20.26
C THR A 131 26.53 49.63 -21.50
N ASP A 132 27.31 50.42 -22.21
CA ASP A 132 26.95 51.04 -23.47
C ASP A 132 27.48 50.25 -24.67
N ASP A 133 27.95 49.01 -24.47
CA ASP A 133 28.49 48.12 -25.51
C ASP A 133 29.61 48.73 -26.39
N SER A 134 30.22 49.84 -25.94
CA SER A 134 31.34 50.55 -26.59
C SER A 134 32.64 49.73 -26.73
N HIS A 135 32.64 48.52 -26.17
CA HIS A 135 33.70 47.53 -26.29
C HIS A 135 33.63 46.75 -27.61
N LEU A 136 32.49 46.75 -28.32
CA LEU A 136 32.36 46.21 -29.68
C LEU A 136 32.91 47.22 -30.69
N CYS A 137 33.54 46.74 -31.75
CA CYS A 137 34.07 47.62 -32.80
C CYS A 137 32.97 48.23 -33.67
N PHE A 138 31.83 47.55 -33.76
CA PHE A 138 30.71 47.88 -34.64
C PHE A 138 29.48 48.43 -33.91
N TYR A 139 29.60 48.80 -32.63
CA TYR A 139 28.46 49.33 -31.88
C TYR A 139 27.93 50.58 -32.57
N ASP A 140 26.62 50.70 -32.83
CA ASP A 140 26.01 51.89 -33.41
C ASP A 140 24.91 52.39 -32.48
N GLY A 141 25.27 52.80 -31.25
CA GLY A 141 24.35 53.23 -30.20
C GLY A 141 23.39 54.38 -30.59
N ASN A 142 23.57 54.97 -31.77
CA ASN A 142 22.72 55.98 -32.40
C ASN A 142 21.79 55.42 -33.53
N GLY A 143 21.96 54.16 -33.95
CA GLY A 143 21.16 53.43 -34.93
C GLY A 143 21.29 53.92 -36.38
N ASP A 144 22.42 54.51 -36.75
CA ASP A 144 22.64 55.06 -38.09
C ASP A 144 23.20 54.05 -39.12
N GLY A 145 23.49 52.82 -38.69
CA GLY A 145 24.04 51.77 -39.55
C GLY A 145 25.51 51.96 -39.92
N ILE A 146 26.20 52.91 -39.26
CA ILE A 146 27.65 53.12 -39.36
C ILE A 146 28.25 52.75 -37.99
N PRO A 147 29.37 51.98 -37.96
CA PRO A 147 30.07 51.72 -36.70
C PRO A 147 30.42 53.01 -35.94
N ASP A 148 30.09 53.12 -34.64
CA ASP A 148 30.39 54.31 -33.82
C ASP A 148 31.90 54.61 -33.74
N ARG A 149 32.75 53.61 -33.97
CA ARG A 149 34.22 53.74 -33.98
C ARG A 149 34.82 54.16 -35.32
N ASP A 150 34.03 54.16 -36.40
CA ASP A 150 34.45 54.69 -37.70
C ASP A 150 34.63 56.21 -37.59
N SER A 151 35.85 56.62 -37.25
CA SER A 151 36.17 58.02 -36.98
C SER A 151 36.30 58.84 -38.27
N ASN A 152 36.47 58.16 -39.40
CA ASN A 152 36.64 58.79 -40.70
C ASN A 152 35.34 58.80 -41.55
N GLY A 153 34.32 58.04 -41.14
CA GLY A 153 32.97 58.04 -41.69
C GLY A 153 32.85 57.39 -43.08
N ASN A 154 33.76 56.48 -43.43
CA ASN A 154 33.76 55.77 -44.71
C ASN A 154 32.88 54.50 -44.72
N GLY A 155 32.26 54.17 -43.59
CA GLY A 155 31.44 52.97 -43.39
C GLY A 155 32.24 51.68 -43.18
N GLN A 156 33.56 51.77 -42.96
CA GLN A 156 34.46 50.64 -42.76
C GLN A 156 35.41 50.93 -41.60
N LEU A 157 35.61 49.95 -40.72
CA LEU A 157 36.55 50.07 -39.63
C LEU A 157 37.96 49.77 -40.13
N ASP A 158 38.80 50.78 -40.19
CA ASP A 158 40.22 50.59 -40.48
C ASP A 158 40.91 49.87 -39.30
N ASP A 159 42.06 49.25 -39.57
CA ASP A 159 42.84 48.54 -38.55
C ASP A 159 43.18 49.42 -37.34
N SER A 160 43.35 50.73 -37.52
CA SER A 160 43.60 51.69 -36.44
C SER A 160 42.37 52.03 -35.59
N GLU A 161 41.16 51.88 -36.15
CA GLU A 161 39.88 52.16 -35.50
C GLU A 161 39.37 50.94 -34.72
N ALA A 162 39.74 49.74 -35.19
CA ALA A 162 39.41 48.46 -34.57
C ALA A 162 40.35 48.03 -33.41
N ILE A 163 41.35 48.85 -33.06
CA ILE A 163 42.30 48.52 -31.98
C ILE A 163 41.59 48.58 -30.61
N GLY A 164 41.71 47.50 -29.84
CA GLY A 164 41.22 47.46 -28.46
C GLY A 164 39.70 47.41 -28.34
N CYS A 165 39.00 46.95 -29.37
CA CYS A 165 37.59 46.55 -29.33
C CYS A 165 37.40 45.12 -29.86
N LEU A 166 36.24 44.54 -29.58
CA LEU A 166 35.84 43.22 -30.04
C LEU A 166 35.19 43.30 -31.42
N LYS A 167 35.69 42.51 -32.36
CA LYS A 167 35.14 42.33 -33.71
C LYS A 167 33.96 41.34 -33.74
N ALA A 168 33.80 40.53 -32.69
CA ALA A 168 32.69 39.60 -32.50
C ALA A 168 32.11 39.74 -31.08
N ASN A 169 30.81 39.55 -30.91
CA ASN A 169 30.16 39.67 -29.60
C ASN A 169 30.36 38.41 -28.76
N VAL A 170 31.48 38.36 -28.03
CA VAL A 170 31.91 37.19 -27.25
C VAL A 170 31.95 37.43 -25.73
N SER A 171 31.47 38.57 -25.25
CA SER A 171 31.58 38.96 -23.84
C SER A 171 30.31 39.70 -23.34
N PRO A 172 29.32 38.99 -22.79
CA PRO A 172 29.33 37.57 -22.45
C PRO A 172 29.16 36.66 -23.68
N LEU A 173 29.59 35.41 -23.56
CA LEU A 173 29.35 34.37 -24.56
C LEU A 173 27.85 34.06 -24.59
N ASN A 174 27.23 34.26 -25.76
CA ASN A 174 25.84 33.91 -26.00
C ASN A 174 25.76 32.99 -27.22
N PRO A 175 25.36 31.72 -27.04
CA PRO A 175 25.35 30.74 -28.12
C PRO A 175 24.37 31.10 -29.25
N GLN A 176 23.29 31.82 -28.95
CA GLN A 176 22.35 32.30 -29.97
C GLN A 176 22.99 33.39 -30.84
N LEU A 177 23.69 34.35 -30.23
CA LEU A 177 24.40 35.40 -30.99
C LEU A 177 25.53 34.80 -31.83
N LEU A 178 26.23 33.79 -31.31
CA LEU A 178 27.25 33.06 -32.06
C LEU A 178 26.66 32.27 -33.23
N ARG A 179 25.43 31.75 -33.12
CA ARG A 179 24.76 31.07 -34.24
C ARG A 179 24.24 32.04 -35.31
N ASP A 180 23.82 33.22 -34.88
CA ASP A 180 23.30 34.26 -35.79
C ASP A 180 24.42 35.01 -36.54
N ASP A 181 25.67 34.91 -36.07
CA ASP A 181 26.86 35.47 -36.73
C ASP A 181 27.32 34.56 -37.89
N PRO A 182 27.28 35.03 -39.16
CA PRO A 182 27.68 34.23 -40.32
C PRO A 182 29.18 33.88 -40.35
N ASP A 183 30.03 34.67 -39.68
CA ASP A 183 31.49 34.47 -39.61
C ASP A 183 31.91 33.85 -38.26
N SER A 184 30.96 33.31 -37.51
CA SER A 184 31.17 32.76 -36.18
C SER A 184 32.18 31.62 -36.16
N PHE A 185 32.99 31.59 -35.10
CA PHE A 185 33.84 30.44 -34.78
C PHE A 185 33.05 29.25 -34.19
N LEU A 186 31.79 29.44 -33.78
CA LEU A 186 30.88 28.37 -33.33
C LEU A 186 29.50 28.54 -34.00
N PRO A 187 29.34 28.09 -35.25
CA PRO A 187 28.06 28.23 -35.96
C PRO A 187 26.91 27.44 -35.32
N ASP A 188 27.20 26.35 -34.60
CA ASP A 188 26.20 25.60 -33.84
C ASP A 188 25.92 26.18 -32.44
N GLY A 189 26.62 27.25 -32.06
CA GLY A 189 26.51 27.91 -30.76
C GLY A 189 27.32 27.25 -29.63
N PHE A 190 27.55 25.93 -29.66
CA PHE A 190 28.26 25.20 -28.60
C PHE A 190 29.48 24.44 -29.11
N GLY A 191 30.55 24.37 -28.32
CA GLY A 191 31.71 23.56 -28.66
C GLY A 191 33.06 23.99 -28.10
N PRO A 192 34.10 23.19 -28.38
CA PRO A 192 35.47 23.52 -27.99
C PRO A 192 36.04 24.63 -28.86
N VAL A 193 36.79 25.54 -28.23
CA VAL A 193 37.41 26.72 -28.85
C VAL A 193 38.88 26.80 -28.44
N SER A 194 39.77 26.71 -29.43
CA SER A 194 41.18 27.04 -29.28
C SER A 194 41.40 28.51 -29.59
N VAL A 195 42.28 29.17 -28.83
CA VAL A 195 42.56 30.58 -29.01
C VAL A 195 44.01 30.78 -29.43
N TYR A 196 44.21 31.58 -30.48
CA TYR A 196 45.52 31.90 -31.02
C TYR A 196 45.83 33.37 -30.81
N LEU A 197 47.02 33.64 -30.28
CA LEU A 197 47.60 34.98 -30.24
C LEU A 197 48.66 35.05 -31.33
N ARG A 198 48.55 36.02 -32.24
CA ARG A 198 49.43 36.16 -33.39
C ARG A 198 49.96 37.59 -33.48
N PHE A 199 51.25 37.79 -33.23
CA PHE A 199 51.90 39.10 -33.33
C PHE A 199 52.10 39.48 -34.80
N ARG A 200 51.57 40.63 -35.21
CA ARG A 200 51.67 41.14 -36.59
C ARG A 200 53.07 41.67 -36.87
N GLU A 201 53.57 41.37 -38.06
CA GLU A 201 54.82 41.89 -38.57
C GLU A 201 54.73 43.41 -38.72
N THR A 202 55.57 44.10 -37.95
CA THR A 202 55.64 45.57 -37.94
C THR A 202 57.04 46.08 -38.27
N LEU A 203 58.03 45.18 -38.25
CA LEU A 203 59.39 45.34 -38.78
C LEU A 203 59.74 44.12 -39.64
N PRO A 204 60.59 44.25 -40.68
CA PRO A 204 60.90 43.13 -41.57
C PRO A 204 61.44 41.90 -40.84
N ASN A 205 60.74 40.76 -40.95
CA ASN A 205 61.00 39.48 -40.26
C ASN A 205 60.82 39.53 -38.72
N GLU A 206 60.07 40.50 -38.19
CA GLU A 206 59.71 40.60 -36.76
C GLU A 206 58.18 40.55 -36.61
N GLY A 207 57.66 39.33 -36.60
CA GLY A 207 56.23 39.03 -36.50
C GLY A 207 55.72 38.21 -37.68
N CYS A 208 54.40 38.09 -37.73
CA CYS A 208 53.69 37.38 -38.78
C CYS A 208 53.06 38.35 -39.79
N GLU A 209 53.25 38.11 -41.09
CA GLU A 209 52.59 38.89 -42.16
C GLU A 209 51.08 39.07 -41.93
N VAL A 210 50.45 40.11 -42.44
CA VAL A 210 49.00 40.33 -42.24
C VAL A 210 48.19 39.10 -42.70
N LEU A 211 47.30 38.61 -41.83
CA LEU A 211 46.48 37.44 -42.14
C LEU A 211 45.32 37.84 -43.06
N GLU A 212 45.31 37.29 -44.27
CA GLU A 212 44.18 37.47 -45.20
C GLU A 212 42.97 36.64 -44.77
N VAL A 213 41.75 37.16 -44.96
CA VAL A 213 40.49 36.52 -44.54
C VAL A 213 40.31 35.12 -45.15
N GLN A 214 40.80 34.89 -46.37
CA GLN A 214 40.72 33.60 -47.06
C GLN A 214 41.43 32.45 -46.33
N TYR A 215 42.43 32.76 -45.50
CA TYR A 215 43.14 31.75 -44.72
C TYR A 215 42.27 31.20 -43.58
N LEU A 216 41.39 32.03 -42.99
CA LEU A 216 40.57 31.63 -41.84
C LEU A 216 39.63 30.44 -42.16
N SER A 217 39.16 30.34 -43.40
CA SER A 217 38.25 29.27 -43.86
C SER A 217 38.96 27.97 -44.26
N MET A 218 40.30 27.93 -44.27
CA MET A 218 41.06 26.72 -44.65
C MET A 218 41.06 25.67 -43.54
N GLN A 219 40.64 24.43 -43.82
CA GLN A 219 40.59 23.35 -42.82
C GLN A 219 41.97 22.76 -42.42
N GLY A 220 43.01 23.04 -43.20
CA GLY A 220 44.36 22.51 -42.99
C GLY A 220 45.32 23.53 -42.38
N LYS A 221 46.51 23.66 -42.99
CA LYS A 221 47.42 24.76 -42.69
C LYS A 221 46.78 26.08 -43.11
N TRP A 222 46.32 26.85 -42.14
CA TRP A 222 45.69 28.14 -42.36
C TRP A 222 46.63 29.30 -42.03
N ASP A 223 47.53 29.15 -41.06
CA ASP A 223 48.42 30.24 -40.65
C ASP A 223 49.78 30.16 -41.37
N PRO A 224 50.04 31.02 -42.37
CA PRO A 224 51.30 31.02 -43.11
C PRO A 224 52.50 31.39 -42.23
N CYS A 225 52.28 32.02 -41.07
CA CYS A 225 53.36 32.38 -40.16
C CYS A 225 54.14 31.16 -39.65
N VAL A 226 53.48 30.00 -39.55
CA VAL A 226 54.08 28.76 -39.06
C VAL A 226 55.00 28.11 -40.10
N ASP A 227 54.83 28.44 -41.38
CA ASP A 227 55.65 27.89 -42.46
C ASP A 227 56.99 28.62 -42.62
N GLN A 228 57.11 29.82 -42.05
CA GLN A 228 58.37 30.58 -42.04
C GLN A 228 59.30 30.07 -40.94
N ILE A 229 60.53 29.68 -41.32
CA ILE A 229 61.52 29.15 -40.40
C ILE A 229 61.87 30.20 -39.36
N GLY A 230 61.60 29.89 -38.09
CA GLY A 230 61.94 30.75 -36.97
C GLY A 230 60.80 31.62 -36.46
N ASN A 231 59.63 31.64 -37.09
CA ASN A 231 58.49 32.49 -36.68
C ASN A 231 57.54 31.85 -35.65
N ASP A 232 57.86 30.65 -35.18
CA ASP A 232 57.08 29.85 -34.23
C ASP A 232 56.83 30.54 -32.86
N HIS A 233 57.61 31.58 -32.53
CA HIS A 233 57.54 32.31 -31.27
C HIS A 233 56.70 33.60 -31.33
N PHE A 234 56.28 34.03 -32.52
CA PHE A 234 55.35 35.16 -32.72
C PHE A 234 53.88 34.74 -32.55
N ARG A 235 53.65 33.47 -32.24
CA ARG A 235 52.32 32.86 -32.13
C ARG A 235 52.25 31.97 -30.91
N VAL A 236 51.15 32.06 -30.18
CA VAL A 236 50.83 31.15 -29.07
C VAL A 236 49.47 30.52 -29.31
N GLN A 237 49.37 29.21 -29.06
CA GLN A 237 48.11 28.47 -29.07
C GLN A 237 47.69 28.14 -27.63
N MET A 238 46.48 28.52 -27.29
CA MET A 238 45.74 28.08 -26.11
C MET A 238 44.74 27.01 -26.56
N ALA A 239 45.09 25.73 -26.35
CA ALA A 239 44.23 24.61 -26.74
C ALA A 239 42.97 24.54 -25.84
N TYR A 240 41.82 24.21 -26.44
CA TYR A 240 40.51 24.15 -25.75
C TYR A 240 40.49 23.25 -24.49
N ASN A 241 41.33 22.22 -24.44
CA ASN A 241 41.41 21.28 -23.32
C ASN A 241 42.42 21.67 -22.23
N ALA A 242 43.11 22.81 -22.39
CA ALA A 242 44.09 23.33 -21.45
C ALA A 242 43.76 24.78 -21.09
N ASN A 243 44.29 25.74 -21.86
CA ASN A 243 44.20 27.17 -21.57
C ASN A 243 43.21 27.91 -22.49
N GLY A 244 42.57 27.22 -23.44
CA GLY A 244 41.43 27.71 -24.20
C GLY A 244 40.12 27.47 -23.44
N PHE A 245 39.00 27.37 -24.15
CA PHE A 245 37.71 27.08 -23.51
C PHE A 245 36.79 26.21 -24.37
N SER A 246 35.72 25.73 -23.76
CA SER A 246 34.60 25.07 -24.42
C SER A 246 33.31 25.71 -23.90
N LEU A 247 32.45 26.15 -24.81
CA LEU A 247 31.14 26.67 -24.48
C LEU A 247 30.16 25.49 -24.42
N ILE A 248 29.76 25.15 -23.20
CA ILE A 248 28.94 23.99 -22.87
C ILE A 248 27.48 24.42 -22.73
N GLY A 249 26.62 23.87 -23.57
CA GLY A 249 25.18 24.03 -23.50
C GLY A 249 24.54 23.14 -22.45
N ARG A 250 23.48 23.64 -21.81
CA ARG A 250 22.62 22.82 -20.95
C ARG A 250 21.71 21.96 -21.81
N THR A 251 21.53 20.71 -21.42
CA THR A 251 20.60 19.79 -22.09
C THR A 251 19.28 19.70 -21.35
N SER A 252 18.18 19.74 -22.09
CA SER A 252 16.84 19.42 -21.62
C SER A 252 16.51 17.97 -21.97
N LEU A 253 16.14 17.19 -20.96
CA LEU A 253 15.71 15.80 -21.12
C LEU A 253 14.29 15.71 -20.58
N ASP A 254 13.35 15.44 -21.47
CA ASP A 254 11.95 15.26 -21.13
C ASP A 254 11.58 13.76 -21.19
N VAL A 255 10.64 13.35 -20.35
CA VAL A 255 10.16 11.97 -20.25
C VAL A 255 8.64 12.00 -20.26
N ASP A 256 8.02 11.33 -21.24
CA ASP A 256 6.58 11.31 -21.37
C ASP A 256 5.94 10.43 -20.27
N ASP A 257 4.83 10.91 -19.69
CA ASP A 257 4.02 10.12 -18.79
C ASP A 257 3.31 8.98 -19.54
N GLN A 258 3.33 7.78 -18.96
CA GLN A 258 2.68 6.61 -19.55
C GLN A 258 1.99 5.72 -18.50
N ILE A 259 0.90 5.09 -18.94
CA ILE A 259 0.23 4.02 -18.22
C ILE A 259 0.80 2.69 -18.71
N VAL A 260 1.38 1.91 -17.80
CA VAL A 260 2.11 0.69 -18.13
C VAL A 260 1.31 -0.53 -17.68
N TYR A 261 1.20 -1.55 -18.52
CA TYR A 261 0.59 -2.83 -18.16
C TYR A 261 1.65 -3.93 -18.18
N THR A 262 1.65 -4.81 -17.17
CA THR A 262 2.59 -5.95 -17.08
C THR A 262 2.33 -7.03 -18.14
N SER A 263 1.10 -7.08 -18.66
CA SER A 263 0.67 -8.12 -19.60
C SER A 263 -0.46 -7.64 -20.49
N GLU A 264 -0.63 -8.29 -21.63
CA GLU A 264 -1.75 -8.12 -22.55
C GLU A 264 -2.32 -9.48 -22.96
N ILE A 265 -3.58 -9.51 -23.38
CA ILE A 265 -4.23 -10.72 -23.87
C ILE A 265 -4.02 -10.75 -25.39
N ASP A 266 -3.40 -11.82 -25.88
CA ASP A 266 -3.26 -12.05 -27.32
C ASP A 266 -4.66 -12.22 -27.93
N PRO A 267 -5.07 -11.34 -28.87
CA PRO A 267 -6.42 -11.37 -29.44
C PRO A 267 -6.70 -12.63 -30.27
N LEU A 268 -5.68 -13.37 -30.70
CA LEU A 268 -5.82 -14.55 -31.54
C LEU A 268 -5.89 -15.85 -30.72
N THR A 269 -5.10 -15.95 -29.64
CA THR A 269 -4.99 -17.16 -28.81
C THR A 269 -5.77 -17.05 -27.49
N GLY A 270 -6.04 -15.83 -27.02
CA GLY A 270 -6.60 -15.56 -25.70
C GLY A 270 -5.59 -15.78 -24.56
N GLU A 271 -4.33 -16.06 -24.86
CA GLU A 271 -3.28 -16.26 -23.86
C GLU A 271 -2.77 -14.92 -23.33
N ILE A 272 -2.36 -14.91 -22.06
CA ILE A 272 -1.79 -13.72 -21.42
C ILE A 272 -0.29 -13.68 -21.68
N VAL A 273 0.15 -12.66 -22.42
CA VAL A 273 1.57 -12.47 -22.78
C VAL A 273 2.17 -11.27 -22.03
N PRO A 274 3.42 -11.36 -21.52
CA PRO A 274 4.08 -10.23 -20.88
C PRO A 274 4.26 -9.06 -21.86
N LYS A 275 3.92 -7.86 -21.40
CA LYS A 275 4.08 -6.63 -22.17
C LYS A 275 5.22 -5.80 -21.60
N PRO A 276 6.24 -5.44 -22.40
CA PRO A 276 7.32 -4.57 -21.92
C PRO A 276 6.83 -3.13 -21.79
N MET A 277 7.48 -2.38 -20.89
CA MET A 277 7.32 -0.93 -20.79
C MET A 277 8.14 -0.24 -21.88
N ILE A 278 7.62 0.82 -22.49
CA ILE A 278 8.35 1.60 -23.51
C ILE A 278 8.48 3.03 -23.03
N VAL A 279 9.64 3.41 -22.52
CA VAL A 279 9.89 4.77 -22.03
C VAL A 279 10.17 5.69 -23.22
N THR A 280 9.34 6.72 -23.39
CA THR A 280 9.50 7.72 -24.46
C THR A 280 9.80 9.10 -23.89
N GLY A 281 10.37 9.96 -24.72
CA GLY A 281 10.60 11.36 -24.40
C GLY A 281 11.46 12.03 -25.45
N GLN A 282 11.97 13.22 -25.12
CA GLN A 282 12.75 14.05 -26.04
C GLN A 282 14.04 14.58 -25.37
N LEU A 283 15.11 14.69 -26.16
CA LEU A 283 16.36 15.34 -25.78
C LEU A 283 16.62 16.56 -26.68
N THR A 284 16.72 17.73 -26.06
CA THR A 284 17.06 19.00 -26.72
C THR A 284 18.18 19.74 -25.97
N ASP A 285 18.76 20.75 -26.60
CA ASP A 285 19.64 21.71 -25.92
C ASP A 285 18.89 22.96 -25.43
N GLU A 286 19.62 23.90 -24.81
CA GLU A 286 19.04 25.15 -24.29
C GLU A 286 18.57 26.14 -25.36
N LEU A 287 18.84 25.87 -26.64
CA LEU A 287 18.33 26.62 -27.79
C LEU A 287 17.18 25.89 -28.50
N ASP A 288 16.59 24.88 -27.85
CA ASP A 288 15.56 23.99 -28.40
C ASP A 288 15.99 23.23 -29.66
N THR A 289 17.30 23.03 -29.85
CA THR A 289 17.82 22.23 -30.95
C THR A 289 17.76 20.75 -30.59
N ASN A 290 17.25 19.92 -31.51
CA ASN A 290 17.10 18.49 -31.29
C ASN A 290 18.47 17.78 -31.26
N LEU A 291 18.77 17.08 -30.17
CA LEU A 291 19.99 16.28 -30.06
C LEU A 291 19.77 14.90 -30.66
N THR A 292 20.14 14.76 -31.94
CA THR A 292 19.88 13.56 -32.74
C THR A 292 20.93 12.48 -32.55
N PHE A 293 20.52 11.22 -32.67
CA PHE A 293 21.39 10.03 -32.64
C PHE A 293 22.29 9.92 -31.39
N ARG A 294 21.76 10.34 -30.22
CA ARG A 294 22.44 10.27 -28.94
C ARG A 294 21.97 9.08 -28.12
N ASN A 295 22.92 8.35 -27.55
CA ASN A 295 22.68 7.26 -26.62
C ASN A 295 22.00 7.77 -25.34
N ILE A 296 20.89 7.14 -25.00
CA ILE A 296 20.14 7.35 -23.76
C ILE A 296 20.14 6.04 -22.97
N ARG A 297 20.36 6.14 -21.65
CA ARG A 297 20.29 5.00 -20.74
C ARG A 297 19.08 5.13 -19.84
N VAL A 298 18.26 4.08 -19.78
CA VAL A 298 17.08 4.01 -18.92
C VAL A 298 17.25 2.84 -17.96
N ASN A 299 17.05 3.12 -16.68
CA ASN A 299 16.95 2.10 -15.63
C ASN A 299 15.63 2.29 -14.90
N TYR A 300 15.03 1.22 -14.38
CA TYR A 300 13.86 1.32 -13.54
C TYR A 300 14.01 0.49 -12.26
N GLU A 301 13.30 0.89 -11.21
CA GLU A 301 13.27 0.18 -9.92
C GLU A 301 11.85 0.24 -9.37
N MET A 302 11.34 -0.88 -8.87
CA MET A 302 10.03 -0.90 -8.23
C MET A 302 10.11 -0.29 -6.84
N VAL A 303 9.25 0.68 -6.56
CA VAL A 303 9.17 1.33 -5.24
C VAL A 303 8.78 0.29 -4.20
N ASN A 304 9.49 0.26 -3.07
CA ASN A 304 9.34 -0.71 -1.97
C ASN A 304 9.69 -2.18 -2.32
N SER A 305 10.32 -2.44 -3.46
CA SER A 305 10.84 -3.77 -3.77
C SER A 305 12.27 -3.92 -3.24
N PRO A 306 12.65 -5.09 -2.70
CA PRO A 306 14.05 -5.39 -2.40
C PRO A 306 14.91 -5.61 -3.66
N ALA A 307 14.28 -5.69 -4.84
CA ALA A 307 14.98 -5.78 -6.11
C ALA A 307 15.70 -4.47 -6.45
N GLY A 308 16.99 -4.55 -6.79
CA GLY A 308 17.75 -3.39 -7.24
C GLY A 308 17.31 -2.87 -8.62
N PRO A 309 17.92 -1.78 -9.11
CA PRO A 309 17.57 -1.19 -10.39
C PRO A 309 17.87 -2.15 -11.55
N VAL A 310 16.91 -2.27 -12.47
CA VAL A 310 16.99 -3.07 -13.69
C VAL A 310 17.30 -2.14 -14.86
N ALA A 311 18.29 -2.50 -15.66
CA ALA A 311 18.65 -1.78 -16.86
C ALA A 311 17.74 -2.16 -18.04
N CYS A 312 17.22 -1.16 -18.74
CA CYS A 312 16.47 -1.38 -19.98
C CYS A 312 17.42 -1.61 -21.16
N TYR A 313 16.86 -1.89 -22.34
CA TYR A 313 17.67 -1.95 -23.55
C TYR A 313 18.28 -0.59 -23.88
N ASN A 314 19.46 -0.59 -24.51
CA ASN A 314 20.07 0.65 -24.98
C ASN A 314 19.21 1.26 -26.11
N GLY A 315 19.03 2.57 -26.08
CA GLY A 315 18.38 3.30 -27.17
C GLY A 315 19.13 4.56 -27.56
N ILE A 316 18.79 5.06 -28.74
CA ILE A 316 19.28 6.31 -29.29
C ILE A 316 18.13 7.24 -29.62
N THR A 317 18.38 8.55 -29.61
CA THR A 317 17.42 9.53 -30.12
C THR A 317 17.33 9.49 -31.65
N ASP A 318 16.17 9.81 -32.20
CA ASP A 318 15.92 9.91 -33.63
C ASP A 318 16.32 11.29 -34.21
N ILE A 319 15.92 11.58 -35.45
CA ILE A 319 16.19 12.87 -36.13
C ILE A 319 15.49 14.07 -35.47
N ASN A 320 14.48 13.84 -34.65
CA ASN A 320 13.76 14.86 -33.90
C ASN A 320 14.19 14.92 -32.43
N GLY A 321 15.25 14.19 -32.04
CA GLY A 321 15.68 14.10 -30.65
C GLY A 321 14.77 13.24 -29.77
N MET A 322 13.79 12.52 -30.35
CA MET A 322 12.87 11.65 -29.61
C MET A 322 13.51 10.29 -29.37
N TYR A 323 13.28 9.69 -28.20
CA TYR A 323 13.73 8.33 -27.90
C TYR A 323 12.55 7.44 -27.49
N ALA A 324 12.68 6.14 -27.77
CA ALA A 324 11.73 5.11 -27.34
C ALA A 324 12.51 3.87 -26.90
N ILE A 325 12.58 3.63 -25.59
CA ILE A 325 13.41 2.59 -24.99
C ILE A 325 12.54 1.52 -24.35
N THR A 326 12.73 0.28 -24.78
CA THR A 326 11.99 -0.86 -24.25
C THR A 326 12.65 -1.39 -22.97
N CYS A 327 11.85 -1.52 -21.92
CA CYS A 327 12.20 -2.04 -20.61
C CYS A 327 11.45 -3.36 -20.37
N PRO A 328 12.15 -4.49 -20.17
CA PRO A 328 11.51 -5.76 -19.88
C PRO A 328 10.81 -5.69 -18.52
N LEU A 329 9.57 -6.20 -18.41
CA LEU A 329 8.82 -6.30 -17.15
C LEU A 329 8.58 -7.76 -16.71
N SER A 330 9.38 -8.69 -17.21
CA SER A 330 9.36 -10.08 -16.73
C SER A 330 9.70 -10.09 -15.24
N ASP A 331 8.85 -10.72 -14.43
CA ASP A 331 9.02 -10.89 -12.98
C ASP A 331 8.87 -9.63 -12.13
N VAL A 332 8.10 -8.65 -12.61
CA VAL A 332 7.83 -7.41 -11.88
C VAL A 332 6.44 -7.44 -11.22
N MET A 333 6.37 -7.02 -9.96
CA MET A 333 5.09 -6.84 -9.25
C MET A 333 4.36 -5.58 -9.70
N ALA A 334 3.02 -5.57 -9.66
CA ALA A 334 2.27 -4.33 -9.90
C ALA A 334 2.55 -3.30 -8.80
N GLY A 335 2.63 -2.03 -9.16
CA GLY A 335 3.03 -0.98 -8.23
C GLY A 335 3.54 0.27 -8.95
N LYS A 336 4.32 1.07 -8.24
CA LYS A 336 5.00 2.23 -8.81
C LYS A 336 6.41 1.86 -9.23
N ALA A 337 6.78 2.14 -10.48
CA ALA A 337 8.13 1.99 -10.99
C ALA A 337 8.80 3.36 -11.05
N ARG A 338 9.91 3.53 -10.34
CA ARG A 338 10.78 4.70 -10.46
C ARG A 338 11.71 4.51 -11.64
N VAL A 339 11.50 5.28 -12.70
CA VAL A 339 12.30 5.25 -13.93
C VAL A 339 13.33 6.38 -13.87
N THR A 340 14.59 6.03 -14.12
CA THR A 340 15.71 6.96 -14.23
C THR A 340 16.20 6.97 -15.67
N VAL A 341 16.01 8.09 -16.36
CA VAL A 341 16.52 8.34 -17.70
C VAL A 341 17.78 9.20 -17.59
N SER A 342 18.85 8.79 -18.25
CA SER A 342 20.14 9.49 -18.19
C SER A 342 20.75 9.69 -19.57
N TYR A 343 21.18 10.91 -19.80
CA TYR A 343 22.02 11.36 -20.90
C TYR A 343 23.42 11.67 -20.37
N SER A 344 24.44 11.10 -21.03
CA SER A 344 25.84 11.28 -20.71
C SER A 344 26.56 11.85 -21.93
N ALA A 345 27.08 13.06 -21.81
CA ALA A 345 27.82 13.72 -22.86
C ALA A 345 29.13 12.97 -23.17
N TRP A 346 29.75 12.34 -22.18
CA TRP A 346 30.95 11.51 -22.37
C TRP A 346 30.70 10.28 -23.22
N ASP A 347 29.60 9.57 -22.96
CA ASP A 347 29.22 8.38 -23.75
C ASP A 347 28.83 8.72 -25.19
N ASN A 348 28.58 10.00 -25.47
CA ASN A 348 28.15 10.54 -26.76
C ASN A 348 29.22 11.38 -27.47
N ASN A 349 30.45 11.46 -26.94
CA ASN A 349 31.52 12.32 -27.46
C ASN A 349 31.19 13.83 -27.48
N ASP A 350 30.23 14.26 -26.66
CA ASP A 350 29.77 15.66 -26.55
C ASP A 350 30.30 16.34 -25.28
N ALA A 351 31.30 15.77 -24.61
CA ALA A 351 31.80 16.28 -23.31
C ALA A 351 32.28 17.75 -23.34
N TYR A 352 32.64 18.26 -24.53
CA TYR A 352 33.03 19.66 -24.75
C TYR A 352 31.93 20.51 -25.42
N ARG A 353 30.69 20.02 -25.43
CA ARG A 353 29.52 20.69 -26.02
C ARG A 353 28.33 20.74 -25.08
N TYR A 354 28.08 19.66 -24.34
CA TYR A 354 26.85 19.50 -23.57
C TYR A 354 27.10 18.96 -22.17
N GLN A 355 26.22 19.32 -21.23
CA GLN A 355 26.23 18.78 -19.87
C GLN A 355 25.52 17.42 -19.79
N ASN A 356 25.90 16.60 -18.81
CA ASN A 356 25.15 15.39 -18.49
C ASN A 356 23.80 15.76 -17.85
N LYS A 357 22.76 14.97 -18.13
CA LYS A 357 21.42 15.18 -17.54
C LYS A 357 20.78 13.85 -17.15
N THR A 358 20.23 13.81 -15.94
CA THR A 358 19.48 12.66 -15.44
C THR A 358 18.13 13.15 -14.92
N VAL A 359 17.07 12.43 -15.25
CA VAL A 359 15.70 12.71 -14.83
C VAL A 359 15.11 11.45 -14.21
N GLN A 360 14.35 11.61 -13.13
CA GLN A 360 13.63 10.53 -12.46
C GLN A 360 12.13 10.81 -12.49
N THR A 361 11.36 9.83 -12.92
CA THR A 361 9.89 9.86 -12.96
C THR A 361 9.32 8.58 -12.35
N GLU A 362 8.05 8.59 -11.98
CA GLU A 362 7.33 7.43 -11.45
C GLU A 362 6.20 7.05 -12.39
N PHE A 363 6.13 5.78 -12.79
CA PHE A 363 5.05 5.24 -13.59
C PHE A 363 4.22 4.24 -12.78
N ASP A 364 2.91 4.30 -12.94
CA ASP A 364 1.99 3.31 -12.39
C ASP A 364 1.97 2.08 -13.31
N VAL A 365 2.37 0.93 -12.74
CA VAL A 365 2.44 -0.36 -13.43
C VAL A 365 1.23 -1.19 -13.03
N PHE A 366 0.29 -1.31 -13.96
CA PHE A 366 -0.98 -2.00 -13.81
C PHE A 366 -0.86 -3.49 -14.14
N SER A 367 -1.63 -4.31 -13.44
CA SER A 367 -1.75 -5.73 -13.72
C SER A 367 -3.15 -6.25 -13.44
N ASN A 368 -3.56 -7.24 -14.21
CA ASN A 368 -4.69 -8.09 -13.84
C ASN A 368 -4.28 -9.06 -12.74
N SER A 369 -5.20 -9.34 -11.82
CA SER A 369 -5.04 -10.37 -10.80
C SER A 369 -5.80 -11.63 -11.20
N THR A 370 -5.33 -12.77 -10.69
CA THR A 370 -5.89 -14.11 -10.88
C THR A 370 -5.97 -14.79 -9.53
N LEU A 371 -7.15 -15.28 -9.18
CA LEU A 371 -7.40 -15.94 -7.90
C LEU A 371 -7.67 -17.42 -8.13
N GLN A 372 -7.07 -18.28 -7.31
CA GLN A 372 -7.26 -19.71 -7.36
C GLN A 372 -7.53 -20.25 -5.96
N ILE A 373 -8.59 -21.05 -5.82
CA ILE A 373 -8.90 -21.78 -4.59
C ILE A 373 -8.16 -23.12 -4.67
N ALA A 374 -7.29 -23.40 -3.70
CA ALA A 374 -6.49 -24.61 -3.64
C ALA A 374 -7.23 -25.72 -2.87
N GLU A 375 -7.82 -25.38 -1.74
CA GLU A 375 -8.47 -26.34 -0.84
C GLU A 375 -9.71 -25.73 -0.17
N VAL A 376 -10.73 -26.56 0.04
CA VAL A 376 -11.90 -26.25 0.85
C VAL A 376 -12.28 -27.52 1.59
N GLY A 377 -12.52 -27.44 2.89
CA GLY A 377 -12.91 -28.62 3.65
C GLY A 377 -13.50 -28.29 5.03
N PRO A 378 -14.13 -29.29 5.68
CA PRO A 378 -14.71 -29.10 7.00
C PRO A 378 -13.61 -28.95 8.05
N PHE A 379 -13.94 -28.30 9.17
CA PHE A 379 -13.01 -28.05 10.26
C PHE A 379 -11.72 -27.34 9.79
N LYS A 380 -10.65 -27.44 10.58
CA LYS A 380 -9.42 -26.66 10.37
C LYS A 380 -8.54 -27.17 9.22
N SER A 381 -8.55 -28.47 8.97
CA SER A 381 -7.64 -29.10 8.00
C SER A 381 -8.15 -30.45 7.49
N ASN A 382 -9.45 -30.73 7.63
CA ASN A 382 -10.01 -31.98 7.13
C ASN A 382 -10.50 -31.74 5.71
N VAL A 383 -10.21 -32.66 4.80
CA VAL A 383 -10.71 -32.60 3.43
C VAL A 383 -11.68 -33.75 3.23
N GLU A 384 -12.93 -33.41 2.92
CA GLU A 384 -13.95 -34.39 2.60
C GLU A 384 -14.51 -34.06 1.22
N THR A 385 -14.67 -35.09 0.39
CA THR A 385 -15.16 -34.94 -0.99
C THR A 385 -16.29 -35.91 -1.26
N TYR A 386 -17.34 -35.41 -1.91
CA TYR A 386 -18.45 -36.21 -2.40
C TYR A 386 -18.32 -36.37 -3.90
N VAL A 387 -18.28 -37.61 -4.37
CA VAL A 387 -18.22 -37.93 -5.80
C VAL A 387 -19.63 -38.26 -6.28
N ALA A 388 -20.15 -37.45 -7.19
CA ALA A 388 -21.50 -37.65 -7.73
C ALA A 388 -21.60 -39.00 -8.48
N PRO A 389 -22.53 -39.91 -8.10
CA PRO A 389 -22.65 -41.25 -8.67
C PRO A 389 -22.88 -41.27 -10.19
N ASN A 390 -23.46 -40.20 -10.73
CA ASN A 390 -23.89 -40.15 -12.14
C ASN A 390 -22.81 -39.63 -13.09
N ASN A 391 -21.88 -38.79 -12.62
CA ASN A 391 -20.93 -38.07 -13.48
C ASN A 391 -19.47 -38.12 -12.99
N GLY A 392 -19.20 -38.70 -11.82
CA GLY A 392 -17.84 -38.80 -11.24
C GLY A 392 -17.23 -37.45 -10.82
N THR A 393 -17.99 -36.35 -10.87
CA THR A 393 -17.53 -35.03 -10.41
C THR A 393 -17.40 -35.03 -8.89
N ALA A 394 -16.25 -34.58 -8.38
CA ALA A 394 -15.99 -34.44 -6.96
C ALA A 394 -16.34 -33.02 -6.48
N PHE A 395 -17.05 -32.93 -5.37
CA PHE A 395 -17.40 -31.67 -4.70
C PHE A 395 -16.85 -31.68 -3.27
N PRO A 396 -16.21 -30.60 -2.81
CA PRO A 396 -15.87 -30.46 -1.39
C PRO A 396 -17.13 -30.50 -0.53
N VAL A 397 -17.08 -31.22 0.59
CA VAL A 397 -18.19 -31.38 1.52
C VAL A 397 -18.00 -30.45 2.71
N LEU A 398 -19.05 -29.72 3.09
CA LEU A 398 -19.08 -28.92 4.31
C LEU A 398 -20.31 -29.31 5.15
N TYR A 399 -20.27 -29.05 6.45
CA TYR A 399 -21.38 -29.37 7.36
C TYR A 399 -22.13 -28.13 7.82
N LEU A 400 -23.46 -28.17 7.74
CA LEU A 400 -24.33 -27.10 8.18
C LEU A 400 -24.11 -26.80 9.67
N LYS A 401 -24.00 -25.52 10.04
CA LYS A 401 -23.67 -25.01 11.38
C LYS A 401 -22.30 -25.43 11.93
N GLU A 402 -21.44 -26.05 11.13
CA GLU A 402 -20.07 -26.38 11.53
C GLU A 402 -19.03 -25.47 10.86
N SER A 403 -17.84 -25.44 11.45
CA SER A 403 -16.71 -24.67 10.94
C SER A 403 -16.09 -25.30 9.70
N PHE A 404 -15.50 -24.48 8.83
CA PHE A 404 -14.79 -24.91 7.62
C PHE A 404 -13.58 -24.03 7.37
N HIS A 405 -12.68 -24.48 6.49
CA HIS A 405 -11.52 -23.72 6.05
C HIS A 405 -11.48 -23.56 4.53
N ILE A 406 -10.70 -22.58 4.09
CA ILE A 406 -10.46 -22.25 2.69
C ILE A 406 -8.99 -21.88 2.54
N ASP A 407 -8.33 -22.52 1.59
CA ASP A 407 -7.00 -22.13 1.14
C ASP A 407 -7.07 -21.59 -0.28
N ALA A 408 -6.51 -20.41 -0.49
CA ALA A 408 -6.52 -19.73 -1.78
C ALA A 408 -5.19 -19.00 -2.04
N ILE A 409 -4.92 -18.71 -3.30
CA ILE A 409 -3.75 -17.92 -3.72
C ILE A 409 -4.19 -16.79 -4.64
N LEU A 410 -3.68 -15.59 -4.38
CA LEU A 410 -3.80 -14.43 -5.26
C LEU A 410 -2.49 -14.24 -6.02
N THR A 411 -2.59 -14.25 -7.34
CA THR A 411 -1.47 -14.07 -8.27
C THR A 411 -1.78 -12.96 -9.27
N GLN A 412 -0.75 -12.49 -9.96
CA GLN A 412 -0.86 -11.62 -11.12
C GLN A 412 -0.92 -12.47 -12.39
N SER A 413 -1.39 -11.88 -13.48
CA SER A 413 -1.40 -12.55 -14.78
C SER A 413 -0.02 -12.94 -15.33
N ASN A 414 1.07 -12.35 -14.82
CA ASN A 414 2.44 -12.75 -15.12
C ASN A 414 2.98 -13.87 -14.21
N GLY A 415 2.14 -14.43 -13.32
CA GLY A 415 2.47 -15.52 -12.40
C GLY A 415 3.10 -15.08 -11.07
N GLN A 416 3.39 -13.78 -10.87
CA GLN A 416 3.93 -13.28 -9.60
C GLN A 416 2.85 -13.29 -8.52
N TYR A 417 3.24 -13.59 -7.27
CA TYR A 417 2.30 -13.62 -6.15
C TYR A 417 1.93 -12.19 -5.70
N VAL A 418 0.75 -12.05 -5.10
CA VAL A 418 0.26 -10.76 -4.57
C VAL A 418 0.01 -10.87 -3.07
N GLY A 419 0.86 -10.23 -2.28
CA GLY A 419 0.77 -10.21 -0.83
C GLY A 419 0.12 -8.94 -0.25
N GLY A 420 -0.33 -9.01 1.01
CA GLY A 420 -0.88 -7.87 1.77
C GLY A 420 -2.23 -7.33 1.28
N LYS A 421 -2.94 -8.04 0.41
CA LYS A 421 -4.26 -7.66 -0.13
C LYS A 421 -5.40 -8.34 0.60
N CYS A 422 -6.51 -7.62 0.76
CA CYS A 422 -7.70 -8.12 1.44
C CYS A 422 -8.63 -8.82 0.46
N LEU A 423 -9.07 -10.03 0.81
CA LEU A 423 -10.02 -10.85 0.07
C LEU A 423 -11.34 -10.98 0.84
N ASN A 424 -12.46 -11.02 0.11
CA ASN A 424 -13.79 -11.27 0.63
C ASN A 424 -14.21 -12.72 0.36
N ILE A 425 -14.84 -13.35 1.35
CA ILE A 425 -15.35 -14.72 1.26
C ILE A 425 -16.88 -14.66 1.30
N TYR A 426 -17.54 -15.22 0.29
CA TYR A 426 -18.99 -15.27 0.17
C TYR A 426 -19.48 -16.71 0.13
N LEU A 427 -20.65 -16.93 0.72
CA LEU A 427 -21.43 -18.15 0.56
C LEU A 427 -22.78 -17.77 -0.07
N ASP A 428 -23.06 -18.35 -1.23
CA ASP A 428 -24.16 -18.00 -2.14
C ASP A 428 -24.25 -16.49 -2.42
N PRO A 429 -23.23 -15.90 -3.08
CA PRO A 429 -23.19 -14.47 -3.37
C PRO A 429 -24.42 -13.96 -4.16
N GLN A 430 -25.12 -14.85 -4.89
CA GLN A 430 -26.35 -14.53 -5.62
C GLN A 430 -27.55 -14.26 -4.70
N LYS A 431 -27.56 -14.82 -3.49
CA LYS A 431 -28.64 -14.69 -2.50
C LYS A 431 -28.23 -13.81 -1.32
N ASN A 432 -26.96 -13.89 -0.92
CA ASN A 432 -26.38 -13.08 0.14
C ASN A 432 -25.21 -12.24 -0.39
N VAL A 433 -25.47 -10.94 -0.55
CA VAL A 433 -24.48 -9.98 -1.05
C VAL A 433 -23.46 -9.56 0.01
N ARG A 434 -23.63 -9.96 1.27
CA ARG A 434 -22.67 -9.64 2.34
C ARG A 434 -21.64 -10.76 2.46
N PRO A 435 -20.33 -10.43 2.50
CA PRO A 435 -19.31 -11.42 2.74
C PRO A 435 -19.50 -12.03 4.14
N LEU A 436 -19.17 -13.32 4.24
CA LEU A 436 -19.11 -14.05 5.50
C LEU A 436 -17.95 -13.55 6.36
N ALA A 437 -16.79 -13.33 5.73
CA ALA A 437 -15.57 -12.86 6.35
C ALA A 437 -14.64 -12.22 5.31
N SER A 438 -13.62 -11.53 5.81
CA SER A 438 -12.50 -11.04 5.02
C SER A 438 -11.17 -11.54 5.59
N ILE A 439 -10.15 -11.64 4.73
CA ILE A 439 -8.83 -12.15 5.10
C ILE A 439 -7.75 -11.53 4.22
N ASN A 440 -6.56 -11.30 4.76
CA ASN A 440 -5.45 -10.74 4.01
C ASN A 440 -4.52 -11.84 3.48
N THR A 441 -4.09 -11.70 2.23
CA THR A 441 -3.04 -12.53 1.61
C THR A 441 -1.71 -12.35 2.33
N ARG A 442 -1.00 -13.45 2.56
CA ARG A 442 0.34 -13.43 3.17
C ARG A 442 1.32 -12.67 2.30
N GLU A 443 2.13 -11.80 2.92
CA GLU A 443 3.08 -10.91 2.19
C GLU A 443 4.15 -11.67 1.39
N SER A 444 4.51 -12.88 1.80
CA SER A 444 5.63 -13.63 1.21
C SER A 444 5.31 -14.39 -0.07
N ASP A 445 4.04 -14.80 -0.26
CA ASP A 445 3.68 -15.74 -1.33
C ASP A 445 2.22 -15.62 -1.81
N GLY A 446 1.47 -14.63 -1.32
CA GLY A 446 0.10 -14.36 -1.76
C GLY A 446 -0.93 -15.44 -1.38
N MET A 447 -0.54 -16.40 -0.54
CA MET A 447 -1.40 -17.45 -0.03
C MET A 447 -2.32 -16.93 1.09
N VAL A 448 -3.48 -17.54 1.20
CA VAL A 448 -4.48 -17.30 2.23
C VAL A 448 -4.91 -18.64 2.79
N GLU A 449 -4.86 -18.75 4.12
CA GLU A 449 -5.41 -19.85 4.91
C GLU A 449 -6.45 -19.25 5.86
N TRP A 450 -7.72 -19.49 5.59
CA TRP A 450 -8.83 -18.95 6.38
C TRP A 450 -9.61 -20.08 7.06
N PHE A 451 -9.87 -19.95 8.34
CA PHE A 451 -10.65 -20.90 9.13
C PHE A 451 -11.79 -20.20 9.87
N SER A 452 -13.03 -20.65 9.62
CA SER A 452 -14.22 -20.00 10.16
C SER A 452 -14.33 -20.08 11.69
N GLY A 453 -13.65 -21.04 12.32
CA GLY A 453 -13.64 -21.22 13.77
C GLY A 453 -12.56 -20.43 14.51
N ASP A 454 -11.71 -19.69 13.80
CA ASP A 454 -10.71 -18.82 14.42
C ASP A 454 -11.34 -17.46 14.80
N PRO A 455 -11.40 -17.09 16.10
CA PRO A 455 -11.97 -15.82 16.53
C PRO A 455 -11.25 -14.58 15.98
N SER A 456 -9.97 -14.71 15.60
CA SER A 456 -9.18 -13.62 15.03
C SER A 456 -9.51 -13.35 13.56
N GLN A 457 -9.91 -14.39 12.82
CA GLN A 457 -10.24 -14.31 11.40
C GLN A 457 -11.75 -14.16 11.18
N ASN A 458 -12.58 -14.69 12.08
CA ASN A 458 -14.03 -14.62 12.03
C ASN A 458 -14.60 -14.33 13.43
N PRO A 459 -14.77 -13.05 13.80
CA PRO A 459 -15.33 -12.67 15.11
C PRO A 459 -16.75 -13.22 15.35
N GLY A 460 -17.49 -13.50 14.27
CA GLY A 460 -18.82 -14.09 14.37
C GLY A 460 -18.81 -15.57 14.75
N LEU A 461 -17.68 -16.28 14.57
CA LEU A 461 -17.53 -17.73 14.71
C LEU A 461 -18.59 -18.54 13.97
N LYS A 462 -19.18 -17.93 12.94
CA LYS A 462 -20.22 -18.52 12.11
C LYS A 462 -19.55 -19.37 11.05
N GLY A 463 -19.86 -20.67 11.06
CA GLY A 463 -19.44 -21.60 10.04
C GLY A 463 -20.37 -21.55 8.83
N VAL A 464 -20.83 -22.70 8.38
CA VAL A 464 -21.81 -22.79 7.29
C VAL A 464 -23.19 -22.40 7.80
N GLU A 465 -23.67 -21.22 7.42
CA GLU A 465 -24.96 -20.68 7.85
C GLU A 465 -26.05 -20.88 6.79
N THR A 466 -27.31 -20.93 7.22
CA THR A 466 -28.47 -21.01 6.34
C THR A 466 -28.60 -19.73 5.52
N THR A 467 -28.78 -19.83 4.20
CA THR A 467 -28.94 -18.65 3.33
C THR A 467 -30.22 -18.79 2.52
N GLY A 468 -31.09 -17.78 2.60
CA GLY A 468 -32.38 -17.81 1.90
C GLY A 468 -33.33 -18.93 2.34
N GLY A 469 -33.12 -19.52 3.53
CA GLY A 469 -33.91 -20.65 4.04
C GLY A 469 -33.44 -22.03 3.58
N GLU A 470 -32.41 -22.11 2.73
CA GLU A 470 -31.80 -23.38 2.33
C GLU A 470 -30.88 -23.92 3.42
N LEU A 471 -31.06 -25.20 3.75
CA LEU A 471 -30.31 -25.93 4.77
C LEU A 471 -29.19 -26.73 4.11
N GLU A 472 -29.54 -27.83 3.45
CA GLU A 472 -28.62 -28.71 2.72
C GLU A 472 -28.67 -28.47 1.20
N GLY A 473 -27.59 -28.83 0.49
CA GLY A 473 -27.55 -28.77 -0.97
C GLY A 473 -26.22 -28.30 -1.55
N PHE A 474 -26.19 -28.17 -2.88
CA PHE A 474 -25.06 -27.58 -3.59
C PHE A 474 -25.10 -26.06 -3.48
N ARG A 475 -24.02 -25.48 -2.97
CA ARG A 475 -23.90 -24.06 -2.67
C ARG A 475 -22.65 -23.48 -3.34
N LEU A 476 -22.68 -22.18 -3.60
CA LEU A 476 -21.60 -21.49 -4.30
C LEU A 476 -20.72 -20.75 -3.29
N LEU A 477 -19.48 -21.18 -3.15
CA LEU A 477 -18.47 -20.48 -2.36
C LEU A 477 -17.65 -19.60 -3.31
N ARG A 478 -17.52 -18.31 -2.98
CA ARG A 478 -16.74 -17.34 -3.76
C ARG A 478 -15.68 -16.70 -2.89
N VAL A 479 -14.47 -16.65 -3.41
CA VAL A 479 -13.39 -15.81 -2.87
C VAL A 479 -13.12 -14.71 -3.89
N ALA A 480 -13.13 -13.46 -3.46
CA ALA A 480 -13.02 -12.30 -4.35
C ALA A 480 -12.01 -11.27 -3.84
N PHE A 481 -11.19 -10.75 -4.75
CA PHE A 481 -10.40 -9.55 -4.58
C PHE A 481 -11.10 -8.38 -5.26
N GLU A 482 -11.58 -7.41 -4.48
CA GLU A 482 -12.43 -6.30 -4.95
C GLU A 482 -11.80 -4.95 -4.58
N PRO A 483 -10.71 -4.54 -5.27
CA PRO A 483 -9.92 -3.37 -4.88
C PRO A 483 -10.63 -2.03 -5.07
N ASP A 484 -11.66 -1.97 -5.92
CA ASP A 484 -12.34 -0.71 -6.28
C ASP A 484 -13.54 -0.35 -5.40
N LEU A 485 -14.00 -1.31 -4.58
CA LEU A 485 -15.25 -1.21 -3.82
C LEU A 485 -14.95 -1.19 -2.31
N ASN A 486 -15.75 -0.43 -1.56
CA ASN A 486 -15.82 -0.59 -0.11
C ASN A 486 -17.02 -1.48 0.22
N ILE A 487 -16.77 -2.66 0.79
CA ILE A 487 -17.79 -3.66 1.05
C ILE A 487 -18.14 -3.69 2.54
N PRO A 488 -19.38 -3.35 2.94
CA PRO A 488 -19.78 -3.37 4.33
C PRO A 488 -19.64 -4.75 4.98
N GLY A 489 -18.79 -4.84 6.00
CA GLY A 489 -18.49 -6.11 6.69
C GLY A 489 -17.44 -6.98 5.98
N GLY A 490 -16.81 -6.47 4.92
CA GLY A 490 -15.68 -7.09 4.23
C GLY A 490 -14.50 -6.12 4.11
N CYS A 491 -13.79 -6.20 3.00
CA CYS A 491 -12.65 -5.35 2.68
C CYS A 491 -13.06 -3.92 2.31
N ASP A 492 -12.25 -2.96 2.79
CA ASP A 492 -12.25 -1.59 2.27
C ASP A 492 -11.60 -1.54 0.88
N LYS A 493 -11.84 -0.42 0.18
CA LYS A 493 -11.19 -0.12 -1.10
C LYS A 493 -9.66 -0.16 -0.94
N ASP A 494 -8.95 -0.80 -1.87
CA ASP A 494 -7.50 -0.87 -1.85
C ASP A 494 -6.88 0.52 -2.05
N THR A 495 -5.78 0.76 -1.34
CA THR A 495 -4.99 1.99 -1.43
C THR A 495 -4.24 2.11 -2.74
N SER A 496 -3.86 0.97 -3.35
CA SER A 496 -3.22 0.93 -4.66
C SER A 496 -4.24 0.59 -5.74
N ASN A 497 -4.46 1.50 -6.71
CA ASN A 497 -5.36 1.32 -7.84
C ASN A 497 -4.72 0.58 -9.04
N VAL A 498 -3.59 -0.10 -8.82
CA VAL A 498 -2.78 -0.72 -9.89
C VAL A 498 -3.17 -2.17 -10.21
N LEU A 499 -3.96 -2.81 -9.35
CA LEU A 499 -4.41 -4.19 -9.55
C LEU A 499 -5.91 -4.21 -9.85
N ASN A 500 -6.30 -4.91 -10.92
CA ASN A 500 -7.71 -5.15 -11.22
C ASN A 500 -8.26 -6.30 -10.36
N GLY A 501 -9.53 -6.19 -9.97
CA GLY A 501 -10.22 -7.21 -9.16
C GLY A 501 -10.40 -8.55 -9.89
N SER A 502 -10.44 -9.63 -9.12
CA SER A 502 -10.67 -10.99 -9.61
C SER A 502 -11.47 -11.81 -8.59
N HIS A 503 -12.13 -12.88 -9.04
CA HIS A 503 -12.85 -13.79 -8.15
C HIS A 503 -12.76 -15.23 -8.67
N MET A 504 -12.89 -16.18 -7.74
CA MET A 504 -13.01 -17.60 -8.05
C MET A 504 -14.23 -18.17 -7.34
N ASP A 505 -14.98 -18.97 -8.08
CA ASP A 505 -16.18 -19.65 -7.59
C ASP A 505 -15.93 -21.16 -7.57
N ILE A 506 -16.31 -21.80 -6.46
CA ILE A 506 -16.31 -23.25 -6.32
C ILE A 506 -17.65 -23.72 -5.78
N VAL A 507 -18.16 -24.82 -6.34
CA VAL A 507 -19.40 -25.45 -5.86
C VAL A 507 -19.04 -26.42 -4.75
N VAL A 508 -19.66 -26.23 -3.58
CA VAL A 508 -19.50 -27.07 -2.40
C VAL A 508 -20.81 -27.80 -2.10
N LEU A 509 -20.74 -29.01 -1.57
CA LEU A 509 -21.90 -29.74 -1.08
C LEU A 509 -22.04 -29.53 0.43
N VAL A 510 -23.10 -28.87 0.86
CA VAL A 510 -23.42 -28.72 2.28
C VAL A 510 -24.33 -29.87 2.72
N ARG A 511 -23.85 -30.63 3.69
CA ARG A 511 -24.57 -31.73 4.35
C ARG A 511 -24.93 -31.38 5.78
N SER A 512 -25.90 -32.08 6.36
CA SER A 512 -26.19 -32.00 7.79
C SER A 512 -25.80 -33.28 8.49
N LYS A 513 -25.18 -33.16 9.67
CA LYS A 513 -25.06 -34.28 10.59
C LYS A 513 -26.39 -34.54 11.27
N VAL A 514 -26.60 -35.79 11.65
CA VAL A 514 -27.85 -36.25 12.22
C VAL A 514 -27.63 -36.79 13.62
N ASP A 515 -28.66 -36.69 14.45
CA ASP A 515 -28.74 -37.27 15.79
C ASP A 515 -29.95 -38.21 15.84
N LEU A 516 -29.78 -39.35 16.50
CA LEU A 516 -30.82 -40.35 16.72
C LEU A 516 -31.34 -40.22 18.15
N GLN A 517 -32.65 -40.04 18.31
CA GLN A 517 -33.29 -39.93 19.62
C GLN A 517 -34.39 -40.97 19.81
N VAL A 518 -34.36 -41.72 20.91
CA VAL A 518 -35.42 -42.68 21.24
C VAL A 518 -36.71 -41.95 21.60
N LYS A 519 -37.79 -42.26 20.87
CA LYS A 519 -39.15 -41.83 21.22
C LYS A 519 -39.86 -42.92 22.04
N THR A 520 -39.77 -44.16 21.57
CA THR A 520 -40.31 -45.33 22.27
C THR A 520 -39.21 -46.38 22.38
N THR A 521 -38.84 -46.70 23.61
CA THR A 521 -37.75 -47.65 23.90
C THR A 521 -38.24 -49.09 23.72
N TRP A 522 -37.38 -49.91 23.15
CA TRP A 522 -37.54 -51.36 23.03
C TRP A 522 -36.62 -52.12 24.01
N SER A 523 -36.21 -51.46 25.10
CA SER A 523 -35.41 -52.09 26.17
C SER A 523 -36.30 -52.92 27.10
N PHE A 524 -36.11 -54.24 27.10
CA PHE A 524 -36.86 -55.18 27.94
C PHE A 524 -35.89 -56.01 28.77
N VAL A 525 -35.37 -55.40 29.84
CA VAL A 525 -34.34 -55.97 30.72
C VAL A 525 -34.92 -56.27 32.11
N ASN A 526 -34.38 -57.28 32.80
CA ASN A 526 -34.72 -57.67 34.17
C ASN A 526 -36.17 -58.19 34.36
N ASN A 527 -37.01 -57.45 35.10
CA ASN A 527 -38.33 -57.89 35.52
C ASN A 527 -39.39 -57.82 34.42
N ASN A 528 -39.06 -57.19 33.29
CA ASN A 528 -39.93 -56.84 32.18
C ASN A 528 -39.53 -57.56 30.87
N GLY A 529 -39.12 -58.83 30.95
CA GLY A 529 -38.79 -59.63 29.76
C GLY A 529 -40.05 -60.06 29.01
N LEU A 530 -39.90 -60.34 27.72
CA LEU A 530 -40.99 -60.70 26.80
C LEU A 530 -41.08 -62.23 26.61
N ASP A 531 -42.27 -62.74 26.32
CA ASP A 531 -42.48 -64.12 25.90
C ASP A 531 -42.48 -64.23 24.36
N THR A 532 -42.36 -65.46 23.85
CA THR A 532 -42.33 -65.72 22.40
C THR A 532 -43.63 -65.21 21.75
N ASP A 533 -43.51 -64.55 20.60
CA ASP A 533 -44.58 -63.87 19.84
C ASP A 533 -45.11 -62.54 20.43
N ASP A 534 -44.53 -62.04 21.53
CA ASP A 534 -44.85 -60.68 21.99
C ASP A 534 -44.35 -59.62 21.00
N ASN A 535 -45.15 -58.58 20.73
CA ASN A 535 -44.77 -57.53 19.78
C ASN A 535 -43.78 -56.55 20.43
N VAL A 536 -42.59 -56.42 19.82
CA VAL A 536 -41.61 -55.38 20.12
C VAL A 536 -41.86 -54.22 19.17
N ASN A 537 -42.26 -53.08 19.74
CA ASN A 537 -42.35 -51.82 19.03
C ASN A 537 -41.25 -50.88 19.51
N GLY A 538 -40.61 -50.19 18.58
CA GLY A 538 -39.65 -49.13 18.89
C GLY A 538 -39.77 -47.98 17.91
N GLU A 539 -39.53 -46.77 18.40
CA GLU A 539 -39.56 -45.55 17.60
C GLU A 539 -38.32 -44.71 17.89
N ILE A 540 -37.68 -44.23 16.83
CA ILE A 540 -36.60 -43.25 16.89
C ILE A 540 -36.94 -42.04 16.04
N ALA A 541 -36.48 -40.87 16.47
CA ALA A 541 -36.51 -39.66 15.68
C ALA A 541 -35.10 -39.36 15.14
N LEU A 542 -35.02 -39.11 13.84
CA LEU A 542 -33.85 -38.59 13.15
C LEU A 542 -33.95 -37.06 13.12
N LEU A 543 -33.05 -36.40 13.82
CA LEU A 543 -32.97 -34.95 13.90
C LEU A 543 -31.64 -34.46 13.33
N ARG A 544 -31.56 -33.20 12.92
CA ARG A 544 -30.27 -32.54 12.61
C ARG A 544 -29.55 -32.20 13.91
N ASP A 545 -28.33 -32.69 14.09
CA ASP A 545 -27.54 -32.55 15.33
C ASP A 545 -27.52 -31.11 15.90
N ARG A 546 -27.26 -30.10 15.05
CA ARG A 546 -27.11 -28.70 15.50
C ARG A 546 -28.37 -27.85 15.49
N LEU A 547 -29.47 -28.37 14.93
CA LEU A 547 -30.71 -27.59 14.73
C LEU A 547 -31.91 -28.21 15.44
N ASP A 548 -31.82 -29.46 15.88
CA ASP A 548 -32.94 -30.26 16.43
C ASP A 548 -34.17 -30.27 15.50
N LEU A 549 -33.95 -30.14 14.18
CA LEU A 549 -35.00 -30.16 13.17
C LEU A 549 -35.15 -31.56 12.58
N ALA A 550 -36.40 -32.03 12.50
CA ALA A 550 -36.77 -33.31 11.94
C ALA A 550 -36.27 -33.51 10.50
N VAL A 551 -35.75 -34.69 10.22
CA VAL A 551 -35.31 -35.10 8.88
C VAL A 551 -36.33 -36.09 8.31
N GLU A 552 -37.00 -35.69 7.23
CA GLU A 552 -38.10 -36.46 6.63
C GLU A 552 -37.60 -37.36 5.50
N ASN A 553 -38.31 -38.48 5.28
CA ASN A 553 -38.11 -39.40 4.15
C ASN A 553 -36.69 -39.98 4.05
N GLU A 554 -36.06 -40.23 5.18
CA GLU A 554 -34.76 -40.89 5.28
C GLU A 554 -34.91 -42.33 5.78
N GLU A 555 -34.11 -43.24 5.21
CA GLU A 555 -34.19 -44.67 5.50
C GLU A 555 -33.37 -45.05 6.72
N ILE A 556 -33.99 -45.70 7.69
CA ILE A 556 -33.39 -46.13 8.96
C ILE A 556 -33.37 -47.66 9.01
N TYR A 557 -32.26 -48.22 9.49
CA TYR A 557 -32.09 -49.65 9.69
C TYR A 557 -32.15 -50.01 11.17
N PHE A 558 -33.06 -50.92 11.51
CA PHE A 558 -33.11 -51.59 12.81
C PHE A 558 -32.52 -52.98 12.65
N VAL A 559 -31.23 -53.12 12.99
CA VAL A 559 -30.48 -54.36 12.86
C VAL A 559 -30.74 -55.22 14.09
N ARG A 560 -31.29 -56.42 13.86
CA ARG A 560 -31.58 -57.40 14.90
C ARG A 560 -30.42 -58.38 15.02
N GLN A 561 -29.92 -58.51 16.24
CA GLN A 561 -28.85 -59.43 16.61
C GLN A 561 -29.31 -60.32 17.76
N TYR A 562 -28.91 -61.59 17.75
CA TYR A 562 -29.10 -62.49 18.89
C TYR A 562 -27.76 -62.86 19.52
N TRP A 563 -27.80 -63.22 20.80
CA TRP A 563 -26.61 -63.68 21.50
C TRP A 563 -26.33 -65.16 21.23
N ASP A 564 -25.21 -65.44 20.57
CA ASP A 564 -24.69 -66.80 20.41
C ASP A 564 -23.84 -67.17 21.63
N SER A 565 -24.35 -68.09 22.46
CA SER A 565 -23.66 -68.55 23.67
C SER A 565 -22.42 -69.41 23.40
N ASP A 566 -22.32 -70.02 22.22
CA ASP A 566 -21.22 -70.94 21.90
C ASP A 566 -19.98 -70.17 21.44
N ASN A 567 -20.17 -69.07 20.71
CA ASN A 567 -19.10 -68.19 20.23
C ASN A 567 -18.92 -66.90 21.06
N MET A 568 -19.82 -66.63 22.02
CA MET A 568 -19.85 -65.41 22.85
C MET A 568 -19.88 -64.11 22.00
N GLU A 569 -20.70 -64.08 20.95
CA GLU A 569 -20.81 -62.96 19.99
C GLU A 569 -22.28 -62.64 19.67
N TRP A 570 -22.55 -61.39 19.27
CA TRP A 570 -23.83 -60.95 18.73
C TRP A 570 -23.91 -61.23 17.23
N VAL A 571 -24.79 -62.13 16.81
CA VAL A 571 -24.95 -62.53 15.41
C VAL A 571 -26.17 -61.85 14.79
N VAL A 572 -25.99 -61.24 13.61
CA VAL A 572 -27.08 -60.57 12.87
C VAL A 572 -28.02 -61.61 12.27
N GLU A 573 -29.31 -61.56 12.63
CA GLU A 573 -30.35 -62.41 12.02
C GLU A 573 -31.01 -61.71 10.83
N GLY A 574 -31.29 -60.42 10.95
CA GLY A 574 -31.95 -59.64 9.90
C GLY A 574 -32.13 -58.17 10.29
N ARG A 575 -32.66 -57.38 9.36
CA ARG A 575 -32.93 -55.95 9.57
C ARG A 575 -34.36 -55.59 9.23
N ASN A 576 -34.91 -54.61 9.95
CA ASN A 576 -36.14 -53.93 9.57
C ASN A 576 -35.77 -52.56 9.01
N GLU A 577 -36.38 -52.17 7.91
CA GLU A 577 -36.15 -50.90 7.23
C GLU A 577 -37.41 -50.05 7.39
N SER A 578 -37.28 -48.80 7.81
CA SER A 578 -38.39 -47.86 7.81
C SER A 578 -37.93 -46.46 7.46
N TYR A 579 -38.87 -45.65 6.96
CA TYR A 579 -38.62 -44.28 6.51
C TYR A 579 -39.14 -43.30 7.55
N THR A 580 -38.41 -42.21 7.76
CA THR A 580 -38.82 -41.15 8.68
C THR A 580 -40.01 -40.36 8.13
N ASN A 581 -40.98 -40.04 9.00
CA ASN A 581 -42.14 -39.22 8.65
C ASN A 581 -41.85 -37.70 8.76
N GLU A 582 -42.88 -36.85 8.65
CA GLU A 582 -42.77 -35.38 8.79
C GLU A 582 -42.20 -34.90 10.15
N GLN A 583 -42.27 -35.75 11.18
CA GLN A 583 -41.70 -35.50 12.49
C GLN A 583 -40.31 -36.11 12.66
N GLY A 584 -39.75 -36.69 11.59
CA GLY A 584 -38.47 -37.38 11.59
C GLY A 584 -38.53 -38.76 12.26
N ILE A 585 -39.72 -39.29 12.54
CA ILE A 585 -39.89 -40.53 13.32
C ILE A 585 -39.91 -41.74 12.38
N ALA A 586 -39.06 -42.70 12.66
CA ALA A 586 -39.04 -44.04 12.07
C ALA A 586 -39.42 -45.06 13.16
N SER A 587 -40.37 -45.94 12.84
CA SER A 587 -40.83 -46.99 13.73
C SER A 587 -40.53 -48.37 13.16
N PHE A 588 -40.41 -49.36 14.04
CA PHE A 588 -40.41 -50.76 13.65
C PHE A 588 -41.32 -51.57 14.57
N ASP A 589 -41.89 -52.62 14.00
CA ASP A 589 -42.63 -53.65 14.72
C ASP A 589 -42.01 -55.01 14.39
N TRP A 590 -41.77 -55.81 15.43
CA TRP A 590 -41.21 -57.15 15.30
C TRP A 590 -41.82 -58.08 16.33
N ALA A 591 -42.33 -59.23 15.88
CA ALA A 591 -42.75 -60.31 16.77
C ALA A 591 -41.52 -61.00 17.38
N PHE A 592 -41.40 -60.95 18.71
CA PHE A 592 -40.23 -61.46 19.43
C PHE A 592 -40.08 -62.97 19.23
N ALA A 593 -38.98 -63.38 18.61
CA ALA A 593 -38.71 -64.80 18.32
C ALA A 593 -38.38 -65.64 19.57
N GLY A 594 -38.27 -65.01 20.75
CA GLY A 594 -38.06 -65.69 22.02
C GLY A 594 -36.76 -66.49 22.00
N LYS A 595 -36.88 -67.80 22.20
CA LYS A 595 -35.74 -68.75 22.21
C LYS A 595 -35.43 -69.38 20.85
N THR A 596 -36.01 -68.87 19.77
CA THR A 596 -35.75 -69.38 18.42
C THR A 596 -34.88 -68.39 17.67
N CYS A 597 -33.57 -68.64 17.59
CA CYS A 597 -32.63 -67.78 16.86
C CYS A 597 -32.26 -68.47 15.54
N ALA A 598 -32.50 -67.84 14.39
CA ALA A 598 -32.20 -68.40 13.07
C ALA A 598 -32.80 -69.81 12.81
N GLY A 599 -33.90 -70.14 13.49
CA GLY A 599 -34.57 -71.46 13.42
C GLY A 599 -34.05 -72.52 14.41
N GLU A 600 -33.03 -72.21 15.21
CA GLU A 600 -32.46 -73.09 16.24
C GLU A 600 -32.75 -72.57 17.67
N SER A 601 -32.63 -73.44 18.67
CA SER A 601 -32.90 -73.09 20.06
C SER A 601 -31.73 -72.31 20.67
N CYS A 602 -31.98 -71.11 21.18
CA CYS A 602 -30.99 -70.22 21.79
C CYS A 602 -31.39 -69.74 23.20
N VAL A 603 -30.52 -68.94 23.83
CA VAL A 603 -30.72 -68.38 25.19
C VAL A 603 -31.94 -67.45 25.24
N GLY A 604 -32.22 -66.75 24.14
CA GLY A 604 -33.33 -65.80 24.01
C GLY A 604 -32.98 -64.37 24.42
N ASP A 605 -31.69 -64.01 24.31
CA ASP A 605 -31.19 -62.64 24.48
C ASP A 605 -30.99 -62.01 23.10
N TRP A 606 -31.64 -60.88 22.88
CA TRP A 606 -31.66 -60.15 21.60
C TRP A 606 -31.22 -58.72 21.80
N LYS A 607 -30.66 -58.12 20.75
CA LYS A 607 -30.23 -56.74 20.71
C LYS A 607 -30.65 -56.12 19.39
N ILE A 608 -31.29 -54.96 19.48
CA ILE A 608 -31.71 -54.21 18.29
C ILE A 608 -30.95 -52.89 18.30
N THR A 609 -30.20 -52.66 17.23
CA THR A 609 -29.42 -51.45 17.00
C THR A 609 -30.05 -50.64 15.88
N ALA A 610 -30.45 -49.41 16.18
CA ALA A 610 -30.89 -48.44 15.21
C ALA A 610 -29.67 -47.73 14.60
N TYR A 611 -29.61 -47.70 13.27
CA TYR A 611 -28.50 -47.16 12.49
C TYR A 611 -29.02 -46.43 11.25
N TYR A 612 -28.45 -45.26 10.94
CA TYR A 612 -28.76 -44.49 9.75
C TYR A 612 -27.60 -44.57 8.73
N PRO A 613 -27.80 -45.14 7.54
CA PRO A 613 -26.74 -45.34 6.54
C PRO A 613 -26.27 -44.06 5.82
N GLY A 614 -26.87 -42.91 6.09
CA GLY A 614 -26.55 -41.65 5.40
C GLY A 614 -27.24 -41.51 4.04
N SER A 615 -27.32 -40.27 3.55
CA SER A 615 -27.79 -39.95 2.21
C SER A 615 -26.93 -38.87 1.55
N THR A 616 -27.31 -38.41 0.36
CA THR A 616 -26.60 -37.34 -0.36
C THR A 616 -26.42 -36.07 0.49
N PHE A 617 -27.44 -35.70 1.26
CA PHE A 617 -27.48 -34.44 2.00
C PHE A 617 -27.28 -34.62 3.50
N PHE A 618 -27.36 -35.85 4.01
CA PHE A 618 -27.21 -36.14 5.43
C PHE A 618 -26.07 -37.12 5.67
N ALA A 619 -25.25 -36.85 6.68
CA ALA A 619 -24.15 -37.74 7.07
C ALA A 619 -24.67 -39.07 7.63
N GLU A 620 -23.90 -40.14 7.47
CA GLU A 620 -24.13 -41.42 8.17
C GLU A 620 -24.06 -41.21 9.69
N SER A 621 -24.89 -41.92 10.46
CA SER A 621 -24.80 -41.87 11.92
C SER A 621 -23.51 -42.55 12.37
N SER A 622 -22.77 -41.90 13.26
CA SER A 622 -21.54 -42.47 13.80
C SER A 622 -21.83 -43.65 14.76
N ASP A 623 -20.86 -44.53 14.97
CA ASP A 623 -21.03 -45.70 15.85
C ASP A 623 -21.43 -45.33 17.29
N ASP A 624 -21.03 -44.16 17.77
CA ASP A 624 -21.40 -43.64 19.09
C ASP A 624 -22.85 -43.09 19.16
N GLU A 625 -23.46 -42.75 18.01
CA GLU A 625 -24.84 -42.27 17.88
C GLU A 625 -25.83 -43.43 17.63
N ASN A 626 -25.32 -44.62 17.30
CA ASN A 626 -26.15 -45.80 17.08
C ASN A 626 -26.80 -46.25 18.39
N ILE A 627 -28.14 -46.24 18.42
CA ILE A 627 -28.88 -46.59 19.62
C ILE A 627 -29.09 -48.10 19.68
N SER A 628 -28.55 -48.74 20.70
CA SER A 628 -28.71 -50.18 20.94
C SER A 628 -29.43 -50.47 22.24
N HIS A 629 -30.46 -51.33 22.19
CA HIS A 629 -31.14 -51.84 23.38
C HIS A 629 -31.30 -53.36 23.35
N GLU A 630 -31.23 -53.98 24.53
CA GLU A 630 -31.32 -55.42 24.74
C GLU A 630 -32.72 -55.85 25.18
N ILE A 631 -33.08 -57.08 24.81
CA ILE A 631 -34.38 -57.72 25.05
C ILE A 631 -34.11 -59.13 25.57
N HIS A 632 -34.54 -59.41 26.80
CA HIS A 632 -34.39 -60.73 27.44
C HIS A 632 -35.70 -61.50 27.46
N TRP A 633 -35.64 -62.80 27.14
CA TRP A 633 -36.79 -63.68 27.26
C TRP A 633 -37.19 -63.94 28.72
N LYS A 634 -38.50 -63.87 29.02
CA LYS A 634 -39.05 -64.27 30.32
C LYS A 634 -40.48 -64.82 30.17
N LYS A 635 -40.73 -66.00 30.73
CA LYS A 635 -42.05 -66.65 30.71
C LYS A 635 -43.07 -65.93 31.60
N ALA A 636 -44.27 -65.66 31.09
CA ALA A 636 -45.36 -65.07 31.87
C ALA A 636 -45.87 -66.03 32.97
N THR A 637 -45.91 -65.58 34.23
CA THR A 637 -46.55 -66.29 35.35
C THR A 637 -47.92 -65.69 35.66
N VAL A 638 -49.01 -66.37 35.27
CA VAL A 638 -50.38 -66.03 35.66
C VAL A 638 -50.60 -66.45 37.11
N THR A 639 -50.86 -65.49 38.01
CA THR A 639 -51.26 -65.79 39.39
C THR A 639 -52.65 -65.21 39.65
N ASP A 640 -53.60 -66.11 39.79
CA ASP A 640 -55.01 -65.86 40.09
C ASP A 640 -55.20 -66.06 41.60
N GLN A 641 -55.30 -64.98 42.40
CA GLN A 641 -55.72 -65.08 43.80
C GLN A 641 -56.54 -63.85 44.26
N SER A 642 -57.82 -64.14 44.47
CA SER A 642 -58.79 -63.59 45.42
C SER A 642 -58.40 -62.39 46.29
N GLU A 643 -59.30 -61.40 46.23
CA GLU A 643 -59.45 -60.23 47.07
C GLU A 643 -59.14 -60.45 48.57
N GLY A 644 -58.19 -59.67 49.07
CA GLY A 644 -57.97 -59.37 50.48
C GLY A 644 -57.65 -57.88 50.63
N ILE A 645 -58.20 -57.23 51.65
CA ILE A 645 -58.25 -55.75 51.83
C ILE A 645 -56.87 -55.11 52.14
N PHE A 646 -55.76 -55.81 51.85
CA PHE A 646 -54.39 -55.29 51.92
C PHE A 646 -53.62 -55.74 50.67
N THR A 647 -53.74 -54.98 49.58
CA THR A 647 -52.94 -55.14 48.36
C THR A 647 -51.81 -54.11 48.30
N PRO A 648 -50.70 -54.35 47.58
CA PRO A 648 -49.60 -53.39 47.43
C PRO A 648 -50.03 -52.02 46.88
N SER A 649 -51.14 -51.97 46.14
CA SER A 649 -51.73 -50.73 45.62
C SER A 649 -52.40 -49.87 46.69
N THR A 650 -53.00 -50.45 47.74
CA THR A 650 -53.59 -49.68 48.85
C THR A 650 -52.54 -49.20 49.85
N ILE A 651 -51.47 -49.97 50.05
CA ILE A 651 -50.28 -49.51 50.81
C ILE A 651 -49.57 -48.40 50.04
N MET A 652 -49.43 -48.52 48.71
CA MET A 652 -48.91 -47.43 47.86
C MET A 652 -49.80 -46.19 47.88
N ALA A 653 -51.12 -46.31 47.90
CA ALA A 653 -52.02 -45.16 48.02
C ALA A 653 -51.87 -44.45 49.38
N ILE A 654 -51.73 -45.20 50.48
CA ILE A 654 -51.48 -44.63 51.81
C ILE A 654 -50.08 -44.00 51.90
N VAL A 655 -49.08 -44.61 51.26
CA VAL A 655 -47.71 -44.09 51.16
C VAL A 655 -47.62 -42.87 50.25
N ILE A 656 -48.36 -42.81 49.14
CA ILE A 656 -48.46 -41.64 48.25
C ILE A 656 -49.18 -40.49 48.96
N VAL A 657 -50.22 -40.76 49.75
CA VAL A 657 -50.89 -39.72 50.55
C VAL A 657 -49.98 -39.23 51.69
N LEU A 658 -49.20 -40.11 52.32
CA LEU A 658 -48.20 -39.73 53.33
C LEU A 658 -46.99 -39.01 52.71
N LEU A 659 -46.53 -39.38 51.51
CA LEU A 659 -45.52 -38.66 50.74
C LEU A 659 -46.04 -37.33 50.23
N GLY A 660 -47.30 -37.25 49.80
CA GLY A 660 -47.96 -36.00 49.43
C GLY A 660 -48.08 -35.04 50.61
N ALA A 661 -48.42 -35.57 51.80
CA ALA A 661 -48.44 -34.80 53.04
C ALA A 661 -47.02 -34.42 53.52
N ALA A 662 -46.02 -35.28 53.32
CA ALA A 662 -44.62 -35.00 53.62
C ALA A 662 -44.02 -33.97 52.65
N ILE A 663 -44.33 -34.05 51.36
CA ILE A 663 -43.92 -33.08 50.33
C ILE A 663 -44.63 -31.75 50.58
N ALA A 664 -45.92 -31.75 50.91
CA ALA A 664 -46.63 -30.53 51.31
C ALA A 664 -46.05 -29.93 52.61
N GLY A 665 -45.67 -30.78 53.58
CA GLY A 665 -45.00 -30.38 54.81
C GLY A 665 -43.59 -29.83 54.58
N VAL A 666 -42.81 -30.44 53.68
CA VAL A 666 -41.48 -29.98 53.25
C VAL A 666 -41.58 -28.70 52.43
N MET A 667 -42.55 -28.56 51.52
CA MET A 667 -42.80 -27.33 50.79
C MET A 667 -43.25 -26.21 51.73
N TYR A 668 -44.09 -26.50 52.73
CA TYR A 668 -44.48 -25.54 53.76
C TYR A 668 -43.28 -25.14 54.63
N TYR A 669 -42.45 -26.10 55.05
CA TYR A 669 -41.21 -25.86 55.80
C TYR A 669 -40.21 -25.02 55.00
N GLN A 670 -40.00 -25.33 53.72
CA GLN A 670 -39.17 -24.54 52.80
C GLN A 670 -39.72 -23.13 52.60
N ARG A 671 -41.05 -22.95 52.49
CA ARG A 671 -41.70 -21.63 52.43
C ARG A 671 -41.51 -20.82 53.72
N VAL A 672 -41.54 -21.46 54.88
CA VAL A 672 -41.33 -20.79 56.19
C VAL A 672 -39.86 -20.43 56.40
N VAL A 673 -38.92 -21.26 55.93
CA VAL A 673 -37.48 -20.94 55.94
C VAL A 673 -37.17 -19.77 55.00
N ALA A 674 -37.78 -19.71 53.81
CA ALA A 674 -37.66 -18.56 52.90
C ALA A 674 -38.21 -17.26 53.52
N ARG A 675 -39.33 -17.31 54.27
CA ARG A 675 -39.86 -16.14 54.99
C ARG A 675 -38.91 -15.59 56.06
N ARG A 676 -38.27 -16.48 56.84
CA ARG A 676 -37.28 -16.06 57.86
C ARG A 676 -36.01 -15.45 57.26
N GLN A 677 -35.65 -15.81 56.03
CA GLN A 677 -34.49 -15.25 55.32
C GLN A 677 -34.74 -13.79 54.92
N VAL A 678 -35.95 -13.44 54.51
CA VAL A 678 -36.29 -12.07 54.07
C VAL A 678 -36.62 -11.15 55.25
N GLU A 679 -37.18 -11.67 56.36
CA GLU A 679 -37.40 -10.88 57.58
C GLU A 679 -36.10 -10.36 58.22
N ALA A 680 -35.01 -11.14 58.17
CA ALA A 680 -33.71 -10.72 58.68
C ALA A 680 -33.04 -9.64 57.81
N LEU A 681 -33.24 -9.68 56.48
CA LEU A 681 -32.77 -8.63 55.56
C LEU A 681 -33.56 -7.32 55.75
N ARG A 682 -34.89 -7.42 55.90
CA ARG A 682 -35.76 -6.28 56.24
C ARG A 682 -35.32 -5.63 57.55
N GLY A 683 -34.92 -6.41 58.55
CA GLY A 683 -34.41 -5.91 59.83
C GLY A 683 -33.15 -5.04 59.70
N ILE A 684 -32.16 -5.48 58.92
CA ILE A 684 -30.90 -4.73 58.70
C ILE A 684 -31.16 -3.40 57.97
N LEU A 685 -32.03 -3.41 56.95
CA LEU A 685 -32.36 -2.22 56.17
C LEU A 685 -33.22 -1.22 56.97
N THR A 686 -34.13 -1.71 57.80
CA THR A 686 -34.99 -0.84 58.64
C THR A 686 -34.20 -0.22 59.80
N ASP A 687 -33.27 -0.97 60.41
CA ASP A 687 -32.40 -0.46 61.49
C ASP A 687 -31.44 0.62 60.98
N THR A 688 -30.88 0.42 59.78
CA THR A 688 -29.97 1.39 59.16
C THR A 688 -30.69 2.66 58.70
N MET A 689 -31.93 2.55 58.23
CA MET A 689 -32.80 3.69 57.96
C MET A 689 -33.10 4.50 59.25
N LEU A 690 -33.35 3.83 60.37
CA LEU A 690 -33.64 4.49 61.64
C LEU A 690 -32.39 5.17 62.24
N GLN A 691 -31.20 4.57 62.06
CA GLN A 691 -29.92 5.18 62.42
C GLN A 691 -29.58 6.39 61.54
N LEU A 692 -29.85 6.33 60.23
CA LEU A 692 -29.68 7.45 59.28
C LEU A 692 -30.56 8.65 59.61
N GLN A 693 -31.74 8.44 60.22
CA GLN A 693 -32.62 9.51 60.68
C GLN A 693 -32.17 10.17 61.99
N ALA A 694 -31.35 9.49 62.79
CA ALA A 694 -30.96 9.93 64.14
C ALA A 694 -29.56 10.56 64.23
N ALA A 695 -28.67 10.31 63.28
CA ALA A 695 -27.25 10.72 63.35
C ALA A 695 -26.80 11.60 62.18
N ASN A 696 -25.75 12.42 62.41
CA ASN A 696 -25.17 13.30 61.40
C ASN A 696 -24.04 12.64 60.56
N GLU A 697 -23.51 11.49 60.99
CA GLU A 697 -22.44 10.77 60.28
C GLU A 697 -23.01 9.66 59.38
N TYR A 698 -23.55 10.05 58.21
CA TYR A 698 -24.27 9.16 57.29
C TYR A 698 -23.36 8.12 56.59
N ILE A 699 -22.11 8.45 56.25
CA ILE A 699 -21.16 7.53 55.57
C ILE A 699 -20.89 6.29 56.45
N ALA A 700 -20.65 6.51 57.74
CA ALA A 700 -20.35 5.44 58.67
C ALA A 700 -21.52 4.44 58.80
N ILE A 701 -22.76 4.94 58.77
CA ILE A 701 -23.97 4.11 58.88
C ILE A 701 -24.22 3.31 57.61
N ILE A 702 -24.02 3.91 56.42
CA ILE A 702 -24.11 3.19 55.15
C ILE A 702 -23.04 2.10 55.07
N PHE A 703 -21.83 2.38 55.54
CA PHE A 703 -20.76 1.39 55.57
C PHE A 703 -21.00 0.27 56.60
N ASP A 704 -21.65 0.57 57.72
CA ASP A 704 -22.06 -0.46 58.68
C ASP A 704 -23.18 -1.34 58.11
N CYS A 705 -24.18 -0.74 57.44
CA CYS A 705 -25.21 -1.46 56.68
C CYS A 705 -24.59 -2.44 55.68
N TYR A 706 -23.61 -1.98 54.90
CA TYR A 706 -22.86 -2.81 53.96
C TYR A 706 -22.19 -4.01 54.65
N LYS A 707 -21.50 -3.81 55.78
CA LYS A 707 -20.85 -4.90 56.53
C LYS A 707 -21.87 -5.91 57.05
N GLN A 708 -23.02 -5.45 57.54
CA GLN A 708 -24.09 -6.32 58.01
C GLN A 708 -24.68 -7.15 56.87
N LEU A 709 -24.91 -6.55 55.70
CA LEU A 709 -25.37 -7.24 54.49
C LEU A 709 -24.35 -8.27 53.98
N VAL A 710 -23.07 -7.93 53.91
CA VAL A 710 -21.99 -8.87 53.52
C VAL A 710 -21.94 -10.06 54.46
N LYS A 711 -22.05 -9.82 55.78
CA LYS A 711 -22.10 -10.89 56.80
C LYS A 711 -23.34 -11.77 56.63
N HIS A 712 -24.48 -11.18 56.27
CA HIS A 712 -25.71 -11.90 55.99
C HIS A 712 -25.58 -12.78 54.74
N PHE A 713 -25.12 -12.22 53.62
CA PHE A 713 -24.92 -12.94 52.37
C PHE A 713 -23.90 -14.08 52.47
N ARG A 714 -22.83 -13.90 53.26
CA ARG A 714 -21.87 -14.98 53.56
C ARG A 714 -22.50 -16.12 54.37
N ARG A 715 -23.32 -15.79 55.37
CA ARG A 715 -23.98 -16.81 56.22
C ARG A 715 -24.97 -17.67 55.43
N HIS A 716 -25.56 -17.10 54.38
CA HIS A 716 -26.59 -17.74 53.56
C HIS A 716 -26.10 -18.22 52.19
N GLY A 717 -24.78 -18.19 51.93
CA GLY A 717 -24.17 -18.84 50.76
C GLY A 717 -24.17 -18.02 49.47
N PHE A 718 -24.62 -16.76 49.51
CA PHE A 718 -24.60 -15.84 48.35
C PHE A 718 -23.22 -15.27 48.04
N MET A 719 -22.27 -15.38 48.98
CA MET A 719 -20.87 -14.98 48.78
C MET A 719 -19.89 -15.97 49.44
N LYS A 720 -18.81 -16.33 48.74
CA LYS A 720 -17.84 -17.36 49.16
C LYS A 720 -16.58 -16.83 49.86
N LYS A 721 -16.15 -15.57 49.67
CA LYS A 721 -14.91 -15.00 50.24
C LYS A 721 -15.13 -13.65 50.94
N VAL A 722 -14.12 -13.20 51.71
CA VAL A 722 -14.16 -12.00 52.57
C VAL A 722 -13.89 -10.70 51.82
N TYR A 723 -13.25 -10.77 50.65
CA TYR A 723 -12.97 -9.60 49.81
C TYR A 723 -13.07 -9.99 48.33
N GLU A 724 -13.96 -9.37 47.56
CA GLU A 724 -13.91 -9.36 46.09
C GLU A 724 -14.84 -8.25 45.52
N THR A 725 -14.71 -8.02 44.22
CA THR A 725 -15.00 -6.79 43.44
C THR A 725 -16.46 -6.26 43.49
N THR A 726 -16.70 -5.01 43.07
CA THR A 726 -18.05 -4.38 43.01
C THR A 726 -19.05 -5.23 42.23
N ARG A 727 -18.59 -5.89 41.16
CA ARG A 727 -19.41 -6.74 40.29
C ARG A 727 -19.90 -8.03 40.96
N GLU A 728 -19.11 -8.59 41.87
CA GLU A 728 -19.51 -9.78 42.65
C GLU A 728 -20.50 -9.41 43.76
N PHE A 729 -20.34 -8.23 44.36
CA PHE A 729 -21.32 -7.70 45.30
C PHE A 729 -22.65 -7.39 44.61
N GLU A 730 -22.62 -6.77 43.43
CA GLU A 730 -23.82 -6.56 42.60
C GLU A 730 -24.52 -7.89 42.26
N SER A 731 -23.77 -8.89 41.79
CA SER A 731 -24.34 -10.21 41.48
C SER A 731 -24.97 -10.87 42.71
N ALA A 732 -24.37 -10.71 43.91
CA ALA A 732 -24.92 -11.24 45.15
C ALA A 732 -26.18 -10.51 45.61
N VAL A 733 -26.21 -9.17 45.47
CA VAL A 733 -27.38 -8.32 45.77
C VAL A 733 -28.55 -8.68 44.84
N ARG A 734 -28.30 -8.80 43.52
CA ARG A 734 -29.33 -9.19 42.56
C ARG A 734 -29.85 -10.62 42.78
N GLY A 735 -28.98 -11.55 43.20
CA GLY A 735 -29.40 -12.91 43.56
C GLY A 735 -30.24 -12.98 44.83
N ALA A 736 -29.88 -12.21 45.87
CA ALA A 736 -30.58 -12.21 47.15
C ALA A 736 -31.92 -11.43 47.09
N PHE A 737 -32.00 -10.38 46.27
CA PHE A 737 -33.18 -9.53 46.11
C PHE A 737 -33.88 -9.70 44.74
N HIS A 738 -33.91 -10.92 44.18
CA HIS A 738 -34.53 -11.22 42.88
C HIS A 738 -36.04 -10.86 42.79
N MET A 739 -36.69 -10.60 43.92
CA MET A 739 -38.10 -10.18 44.03
C MET A 739 -38.31 -8.67 43.93
N VAL A 740 -37.23 -7.88 43.91
CA VAL A 740 -37.27 -6.41 43.80
C VAL A 740 -37.01 -6.01 42.34
N PRO A 741 -37.74 -5.02 41.79
CA PRO A 741 -37.50 -4.50 40.45
C PRO A 741 -36.04 -4.06 40.22
N ALA A 742 -35.51 -4.34 39.02
CA ALA A 742 -34.09 -4.10 38.70
C ALA A 742 -33.68 -2.62 38.80
N ASP A 743 -34.57 -1.71 38.42
CA ASP A 743 -34.41 -0.26 38.49
C ASP A 743 -34.23 0.25 39.93
N GLN A 744 -34.92 -0.36 40.89
CA GLN A 744 -34.79 -0.03 42.32
C GLN A 744 -33.46 -0.56 42.90
N LEU A 745 -33.01 -1.74 42.44
CA LEU A 745 -31.74 -2.33 42.87
C LEU A 745 -30.53 -1.54 42.37
N ASP A 746 -30.59 -0.99 41.15
CA ASP A 746 -29.53 -0.16 40.58
C ASP A 746 -29.31 1.11 41.42
N SER A 747 -30.41 1.76 41.83
CA SER A 747 -30.37 2.93 42.70
C SER A 747 -29.77 2.63 44.09
N PHE A 748 -29.98 1.41 44.59
CA PHE A 748 -29.43 0.96 45.88
C PHE A 748 -27.95 0.62 45.80
N ILE A 749 -27.50 -0.01 44.72
CA ILE A 749 -26.06 -0.29 44.51
C ILE A 749 -25.29 1.03 44.37
N ALA A 750 -25.85 2.00 43.66
CA ALA A 750 -25.25 3.32 43.48
C ALA A 750 -24.93 4.02 44.82
N ILE A 751 -25.75 3.86 45.87
CA ILE A 751 -25.50 4.43 47.21
C ILE A 751 -24.21 3.87 47.83
N PHE A 752 -23.94 2.57 47.66
CA PHE A 752 -22.74 1.94 48.22
C PHE A 752 -21.48 2.24 47.41
N GLU A 753 -21.62 2.43 46.09
CA GLU A 753 -20.50 2.87 45.25
C GLU A 753 -20.12 4.32 45.57
N GLU A 754 -21.11 5.21 45.67
CA GLU A 754 -20.93 6.62 46.04
C GLU A 754 -20.28 6.77 47.42
N ALA A 755 -20.71 5.97 48.39
CA ALA A 755 -20.15 5.99 49.75
C ALA A 755 -18.74 5.36 49.87
N ARG A 756 -18.30 4.58 48.88
CA ARG A 756 -17.02 3.86 48.91
C ARG A 756 -15.94 4.51 48.05
N TYR A 757 -16.32 5.18 46.97
CA TYR A 757 -15.38 5.65 45.95
C TYR A 757 -15.49 7.13 45.58
N SER A 758 -16.41 7.91 46.16
CA SER A 758 -16.53 9.33 45.83
C SER A 758 -15.73 10.24 46.78
N ASP A 759 -15.03 11.23 46.21
CA ASP A 759 -14.20 12.23 46.91
C ASP A 759 -14.95 13.58 47.13
N HIS A 760 -16.28 13.63 46.98
CA HIS A 760 -17.06 14.86 47.13
C HIS A 760 -17.62 15.07 48.55
N GLU A 761 -17.80 16.32 48.99
CA GLU A 761 -18.45 16.63 50.26
C GLU A 761 -19.95 16.26 50.18
N ILE A 762 -20.31 15.14 50.79
CA ILE A 762 -21.67 14.62 50.76
C ILE A 762 -22.55 15.40 51.77
N GLY A 763 -23.64 16.01 51.28
CA GLY A 763 -24.56 16.85 52.07
C GLY A 763 -25.87 16.14 52.50
N PRO A 764 -26.76 16.84 53.25
CA PRO A 764 -28.04 16.30 53.73
C PRO A 764 -28.97 15.76 52.61
N SER A 765 -28.86 16.30 51.40
CA SER A 765 -29.60 15.83 50.23
C SER A 765 -29.28 14.38 49.85
N HIS A 766 -28.04 13.94 50.03
CA HIS A 766 -27.63 12.57 49.73
C HIS A 766 -28.11 11.59 50.80
N ARG A 767 -28.19 12.05 52.06
CA ARG A 767 -28.82 11.29 53.15
C ARG A 767 -30.30 11.05 52.86
N ASP A 768 -31.02 12.09 52.45
CA ASP A 768 -32.45 11.99 52.18
C ASP A 768 -32.73 11.09 50.96
N ARG A 769 -31.88 11.15 49.92
CA ARG A 769 -31.91 10.22 48.77
C ARG A 769 -31.63 8.76 49.19
N ALA A 770 -30.69 8.55 50.11
CA ALA A 770 -30.41 7.22 50.64
C ALA A 770 -31.59 6.66 51.46
N ILE A 771 -32.26 7.49 52.26
CA ILE A 771 -33.46 7.13 53.01
C ILE A 771 -34.61 6.78 52.07
N GLU A 772 -34.81 7.54 51.00
CA GLU A 772 -35.86 7.27 50.00
C GLU A 772 -35.64 5.93 49.30
N THR A 773 -34.40 5.67 48.87
CA THR A 773 -34.04 4.43 48.18
C THR A 773 -34.15 3.19 49.09
N LEU A 774 -33.71 3.30 50.35
CA LEU A 774 -33.84 2.23 51.35
C LEU A 774 -35.32 1.96 51.70
N ASN A 775 -36.16 3.00 51.75
CA ASN A 775 -37.61 2.86 51.94
C ASN A 775 -38.27 2.12 50.77
N ALA A 776 -37.95 2.49 49.54
CA ALA A 776 -38.50 1.88 48.34
C ALA A 776 -38.22 0.36 48.29
N ILE A 777 -36.99 -0.06 48.62
CA ILE A 777 -36.62 -1.47 48.70
C ILE A 777 -37.30 -2.19 49.86
N THR A 778 -37.39 -1.54 51.03
CA THR A 778 -38.07 -2.14 52.18
C THR A 778 -39.57 -2.36 51.91
N GLN A 779 -40.19 -1.46 51.15
CA GLN A 779 -41.60 -1.54 50.75
C GLN A 779 -41.82 -2.58 49.64
N SER A 780 -40.93 -2.69 48.65
CA SER A 780 -41.04 -3.74 47.65
C SER A 780 -40.84 -5.14 48.27
N LEU A 781 -39.95 -5.25 49.27
CA LEU A 781 -39.80 -6.47 50.05
C LEU A 781 -41.03 -6.83 50.88
N SER A 782 -41.73 -5.85 51.48
CA SER A 782 -42.94 -6.13 52.26
C SER A 782 -44.12 -6.57 51.37
N ILE A 783 -44.23 -5.99 50.17
CA ILE A 783 -45.22 -6.38 49.16
C ILE A 783 -44.94 -7.80 48.64
N ALA A 784 -43.68 -8.10 48.32
CA ALA A 784 -43.27 -9.43 47.84
C ALA A 784 -43.49 -10.53 48.90
N LEU A 785 -43.40 -10.19 50.18
CA LEU A 785 -43.64 -11.11 51.30
C LEU A 785 -45.13 -11.32 51.65
N GLY A 786 -46.03 -10.55 51.04
CA GLY A 786 -47.48 -10.70 51.21
C GLY A 786 -48.03 -10.10 52.51
N ASP A 787 -47.37 -9.07 53.06
CA ASP A 787 -47.78 -8.36 54.29
C ASP A 787 -48.90 -7.32 54.03
N GLY A 788 -49.35 -7.19 52.76
CA GLY A 788 -50.51 -6.40 52.35
C GLY A 788 -51.67 -7.31 51.94
N GLY A 789 -52.79 -7.23 52.66
CA GLY A 789 -53.99 -8.02 52.39
C GLY A 789 -54.54 -7.84 50.96
N MET A 790 -55.09 -8.95 50.42
CA MET A 790 -55.89 -9.08 49.18
C MET A 790 -55.82 -7.92 48.18
N VAL A 791 -54.98 -8.06 47.14
CA VAL A 791 -55.07 -7.22 45.94
C VAL A 791 -56.31 -7.64 45.14
N THR A 792 -57.34 -6.80 45.19
CA THR A 792 -58.47 -6.84 44.27
C THR A 792 -57.99 -6.37 42.89
N ARG A 793 -58.35 -7.10 41.83
CA ARG A 793 -58.08 -6.68 40.45
C ARG A 793 -58.93 -5.44 40.14
N GLY A 794 -58.28 -4.28 40.09
CA GLY A 794 -58.79 -3.08 39.42
C GLY A 794 -58.03 -2.81 38.13
N ASP A 795 -58.58 -1.95 37.30
CA ASP A 795 -58.20 -1.63 35.90
C ASP A 795 -56.77 -1.07 35.68
N GLN A 796 -55.87 -1.19 36.67
CA GLN A 796 -54.46 -0.80 36.57
C GLN A 796 -53.50 -1.97 36.26
N HIS A 797 -54.03 -3.16 35.98
CA HIS A 797 -53.24 -4.34 35.60
C HIS A 797 -53.68 -5.00 34.29
N GLU A 798 -54.37 -4.28 33.39
CA GLU A 798 -54.43 -4.67 31.98
C GLU A 798 -53.21 -4.12 31.24
N ALA A 799 -52.44 -5.02 30.63
CA ALA A 799 -51.31 -4.67 29.79
C ALA A 799 -51.81 -3.95 28.53
N LYS A 800 -51.58 -2.64 28.41
CA LYS A 800 -51.64 -1.92 27.14
C LYS A 800 -50.46 -2.34 26.26
N LEU A 801 -50.61 -3.47 25.58
CA LEU A 801 -49.58 -4.02 24.67
C LEU A 801 -49.67 -3.49 23.23
N TYR A 802 -50.61 -2.59 22.92
CA TYR A 802 -50.58 -1.79 21.69
C TYR A 802 -51.07 -0.36 21.97
N GLY A 803 -50.14 0.57 22.17
CA GLY A 803 -50.48 1.97 22.44
C GLY A 803 -49.25 2.84 22.54
N GLY A 804 -48.53 3.00 21.43
CA GLY A 804 -47.34 3.86 21.39
C GLY A 804 -46.52 3.73 20.11
N LEU A 805 -47.15 3.74 18.94
CA LEU A 805 -46.45 4.04 17.69
C LEU A 805 -46.84 5.46 17.28
N THR A 806 -45.97 6.42 17.57
CA THR A 806 -46.02 7.76 17.00
C THR A 806 -45.73 7.65 15.50
N LYS A 807 -46.73 7.91 14.67
CA LYS A 807 -46.54 8.11 13.22
C LYS A 807 -45.94 9.50 12.98
N ALA A 808 -45.02 9.61 12.03
CA ALA A 808 -44.43 10.89 11.64
C ALA A 808 -45.53 11.89 11.18
N GLY A 809 -45.54 13.10 11.76
CA GLY A 809 -46.42 14.20 11.33
C GLY A 809 -47.34 14.85 12.39
N GLU A 810 -47.20 14.49 13.67
CA GLU A 810 -47.98 15.05 14.79
C GLU A 810 -47.13 15.96 15.69
N PHE A 811 -47.61 17.16 16.03
CA PHE A 811 -46.96 18.05 16.99
C PHE A 811 -47.90 18.44 18.12
N VAL A 812 -47.35 18.59 19.32
CA VAL A 812 -48.05 18.99 20.54
C VAL A 812 -47.75 20.46 20.81
N ALA A 813 -48.77 21.30 20.86
CA ALA A 813 -48.61 22.72 21.20
C ALA A 813 -48.39 22.89 22.72
N ALA A 814 -47.89 24.05 23.13
CA ALA A 814 -47.52 24.33 24.53
C ALA A 814 -48.69 24.32 25.54
N ASP A 815 -49.94 24.20 25.06
CA ASP A 815 -51.14 24.01 25.87
C ASP A 815 -51.57 22.53 26.01
N GLY A 816 -50.80 21.60 25.43
CA GLY A 816 -51.04 20.17 25.50
C GLY A 816 -52.02 19.62 24.46
N THR A 817 -52.48 20.44 23.51
CA THR A 817 -53.32 19.95 22.41
C THR A 817 -52.49 19.37 21.26
N VAL A 818 -52.88 18.18 20.78
CA VAL A 818 -52.22 17.47 19.68
C VAL A 818 -52.87 17.89 18.36
N LYS A 819 -52.07 18.35 17.40
CA LYS A 819 -52.55 18.68 16.04
C LYS A 819 -51.72 17.96 14.98
N GLN A 820 -52.42 17.44 13.97
CA GLN A 820 -51.84 16.69 12.86
C GLN A 820 -51.75 17.59 11.62
N ALA A 821 -50.61 17.58 10.93
CA ALA A 821 -50.46 18.38 9.71
C ALA A 821 -51.26 17.76 8.55
N GLY A 822 -52.27 18.47 8.05
CA GLY A 822 -52.86 18.22 6.73
C GLY A 822 -54.29 17.65 6.64
N VAL A 823 -55.15 17.80 7.65
CA VAL A 823 -56.59 17.56 7.49
C VAL A 823 -57.36 18.81 7.91
N ASP A 824 -57.97 19.43 6.90
CA ASP A 824 -58.80 20.63 6.96
C ASP A 824 -60.28 20.20 7.06
N ASP A 825 -60.92 20.48 8.20
CA ASP A 825 -62.37 20.32 8.38
C ASP A 825 -63.00 21.68 8.69
N ASN A 826 -62.96 22.58 7.70
CA ASN A 826 -64.16 23.28 7.23
C ASN A 826 -63.84 24.12 5.99
N ALA A 827 -64.51 23.80 4.89
CA ALA A 827 -64.63 24.68 3.73
C ALA A 827 -65.32 25.98 4.15
N ASP A 828 -64.56 27.07 4.27
CA ASP A 828 -64.88 28.37 3.67
C ASP A 828 -63.79 29.40 4.01
N ALA A 829 -63.48 30.25 3.02
CA ALA A 829 -62.64 31.45 3.07
C ALA A 829 -61.11 31.28 2.87
N SER A 830 -60.74 31.22 1.59
CA SER A 830 -59.94 32.25 0.89
C SER A 830 -58.63 32.79 1.51
N ASP A 831 -57.59 32.72 0.67
CA ASP A 831 -56.60 33.78 0.39
C ASP A 831 -55.34 33.86 1.28
N PHE A 832 -54.18 33.41 0.78
CA PHE A 832 -53.18 34.29 0.12
C PHE A 832 -51.81 33.61 -0.07
N LYS A 833 -51.18 34.00 -1.19
CA LYS A 833 -49.79 33.77 -1.60
C LYS A 833 -48.77 34.55 -0.74
N ILE A 834 -47.61 33.95 -0.46
CA ILE A 834 -46.28 34.17 -1.11
C ILE A 834 -45.39 32.98 -0.75
#